data_AF-A0AA42DM02-F1
#
_entry.id   AF-A0AA42DM02-F1
#
_cell.length_a   1.000
_cell.length_b   1.000
_cell.length_c   1.000
_cell.angle_alpha   90.00
_cell.angle_beta   90.00
_cell.angle_gamma   90.00
#
_symmetry.space_group_name_H-M   'P 1'
#
loop_
_entity.id
_entity.type
_entity.pdbx_description
1 polymer ?
#
loop_
_entity_poly.entity_id
_entity_poly.type
_entity_poly.pdbx_seq_one_letter_code
_entity_poly.pdbx_strand_id
1 'polypeptide(L)'
;MPKLTWIQHKFERHYKKHALKKEQQFYQNMLRGNDYRGTDVIFNQNTLGWLIVIVTVFLQLISLATTFEGSKVYFGGVNLPFGLSAPLLFALAIQLVVFCMSHTIRRHFKMWLVLIMCMSTLCSTYFSYIGIYNHINSPVDYLEERYKQIYGSMTEEYQLIRDQSENDMKSYVFDIFSEVDKSYSALTKQVVENEALSKKLDGIKIETGKINAQTNALRKPNINNYGDNLDQYYADMAKYNAAVGNMITDTTKQDATLKNELYEQEVQAILGGQTKDAFIEASIETKTTQEQIGKLVVSMYNLIQEQQEGVLGEEGKILKVEEQIAAIQDYVLDFILTGKGNRNIFSTVLTNFHTQVVALKGEGTLPKFKQDLNHYLILADKEASIMKPLEEVMTSGVTEEDAMQLYTQMQSEIKSAAYILNQTKVLENPIDLTSPSYVMHNLYVLPIKNLLDPGAQRAMAWFCLAFAVLIDGLTLLFALMQGREKTPLFAKSNKDIVGKSKEAIEELLIATLMAGDTESKEGERLQNMLIQLKYFLGQFELIPEGIESGYSMWCPLSKLDKYSGFVAILCQFNLGSILTREEMYKHRGLENLTEEQYVLIKTKFVIWANQKMSDLALKLEYIQNLHELEQDYLLEGDSI
;
A
#
# COMPACT_ATOMS: atom_id res chain seq x y z
N MET A 1 -54.02 23.34 69.04
CA MET A 1 -52.77 22.61 69.36
C MET A 1 -53.06 21.13 69.15
N PRO A 2 -52.45 20.37 68.20
CA PRO A 2 -51.02 20.00 68.16
C PRO A 2 -50.48 19.68 66.72
N LYS A 3 -49.78 20.61 66.05
CA LYS A 3 -49.02 20.32 64.81
C LYS A 3 -47.53 20.70 64.92
N LEU A 4 -47.15 21.49 65.91
CA LEU A 4 -45.78 21.93 66.12
C LEU A 4 -44.88 20.83 66.71
N THR A 5 -45.43 19.97 67.57
CA THR A 5 -44.68 18.92 68.27
C THR A 5 -44.19 17.81 67.35
N TRP A 6 -44.94 17.46 66.30
CA TRP A 6 -44.52 16.40 65.37
C TRP A 6 -43.38 16.85 64.45
N ILE A 7 -43.40 18.10 64.00
CA ILE A 7 -42.35 18.65 63.12
C ILE A 7 -41.07 18.89 63.93
N GLN A 8 -41.16 19.44 65.14
CA GLN A 8 -40.00 19.57 66.04
C GLN A 8 -39.38 18.21 66.35
N HIS A 9 -40.19 17.19 66.64
CA HIS A 9 -39.66 15.86 66.97
C HIS A 9 -39.06 15.13 65.76
N LYS A 10 -39.55 15.42 64.54
CA LYS A 10 -38.97 14.91 63.29
C LYS A 10 -37.66 15.63 62.94
N PHE A 11 -37.57 16.94 63.15
CA PHE A 11 -36.34 17.71 62.98
C PHE A 11 -35.30 17.32 64.02
N GLU A 12 -35.66 17.14 65.29
CA GLU A 12 -34.75 16.61 66.33
C GLU A 12 -34.24 15.22 65.98
N ARG A 13 -35.10 14.30 65.52
CA ARG A 13 -34.64 12.97 65.08
C ARG A 13 -33.73 13.06 63.86
N HIS A 14 -33.97 14.01 62.96
CA HIS A 14 -33.14 14.18 61.76
C HIS A 14 -31.81 14.86 62.09
N TYR A 15 -31.78 15.79 63.03
CA TYR A 15 -30.58 16.42 63.58
C TYR A 15 -29.77 15.41 64.40
N LYS A 16 -30.40 14.62 65.27
CA LYS A 16 -29.75 13.53 66.00
C LYS A 16 -29.21 12.47 65.04
N LYS A 17 -29.93 12.11 63.96
CA LYS A 17 -29.40 11.21 62.92
C LYS A 17 -28.22 11.81 62.16
N HIS A 18 -28.23 13.11 61.87
CA HIS A 18 -27.12 13.78 61.18
C HIS A 18 -25.91 14.00 62.10
N ALA A 19 -26.13 14.29 63.38
CA ALA A 19 -25.10 14.37 64.42
C ALA A 19 -24.47 12.99 64.61
N LEU A 20 -25.27 11.93 64.78
CA LEU A 20 -24.79 10.53 64.83
C LEU A 20 -24.07 10.10 63.55
N LYS A 21 -24.49 10.56 62.36
CA LYS A 21 -23.75 10.29 61.12
C LYS A 21 -22.44 11.07 61.03
N LYS A 22 -22.41 12.32 61.52
CA LYS A 22 -21.20 13.14 61.59
C LYS A 22 -20.21 12.58 62.60
N GLU A 23 -20.69 12.15 63.75
CA GLU A 23 -19.92 11.45 64.77
C GLU A 23 -19.46 10.09 64.25
N GLN A 24 -20.31 9.26 63.66
CA GLN A 24 -19.88 8.01 63.04
C GLN A 24 -18.86 8.22 61.93
N GLN A 25 -18.99 9.27 61.11
CA GLN A 25 -17.99 9.63 60.10
C GLN A 25 -16.70 10.18 60.73
N PHE A 26 -16.81 10.95 61.81
CA PHE A 26 -15.67 11.47 62.56
C PHE A 26 -14.91 10.33 63.27
N TYR A 27 -15.61 9.41 63.93
CA TYR A 27 -15.06 8.22 64.57
C TYR A 27 -14.57 7.18 63.55
N GLN A 28 -15.21 7.01 62.39
CA GLN A 28 -14.66 6.20 61.29
C GLN A 28 -13.39 6.83 60.69
N ASN A 29 -13.32 8.16 60.61
CA ASN A 29 -12.13 8.89 60.17
C ASN A 29 -11.03 8.88 61.23
N MET A 30 -11.37 8.77 62.52
CA MET A 30 -10.44 8.69 63.64
C MET A 30 -9.95 7.25 63.90
N LEU A 31 -10.78 6.23 63.66
CA LEU A 31 -10.39 4.81 63.64
C LEU A 31 -9.50 4.49 62.43
N ARG A 32 -9.72 5.16 61.30
CA ARG A 32 -8.76 5.23 60.17
C ARG A 32 -7.63 6.24 60.40
N GLY A 33 -7.65 6.95 61.51
CA GLY A 33 -6.79 8.09 61.80
C GLY A 33 -5.34 7.75 62.14
N ASN A 34 -4.98 6.47 62.28
CA ASN A 34 -3.60 6.08 62.59
C ASN A 34 -2.68 5.97 61.35
N ASP A 35 -3.19 6.24 60.14
CA ASP A 35 -2.39 6.25 58.90
C ASP A 35 -2.07 7.66 58.38
N TYR A 36 -2.31 8.72 59.16
CA TYR A 36 -1.96 10.08 58.74
C TYR A 36 -0.50 10.43 59.05
N ARG A 37 0.44 9.74 58.38
CA ARG A 37 1.66 10.40 57.91
C ARG A 37 1.34 10.97 56.53
N GLY A 38 1.56 12.27 56.33
CA GLY A 38 1.17 13.07 55.16
C GLY A 38 1.76 12.68 53.79
N THR A 39 2.13 11.41 53.59
CA THR A 39 2.54 10.81 52.32
C THR A 39 1.59 9.72 51.82
N ASP A 40 0.67 9.21 52.66
CA ASP A 40 -0.23 8.11 52.30
C ASP A 40 -1.60 8.53 51.72
N VAL A 41 -1.91 9.83 51.67
CA VAL A 41 -3.11 10.33 50.94
C VAL A 41 -3.00 10.05 49.43
N ILE A 42 -1.77 9.97 48.91
CA ILE A 42 -1.47 9.65 47.51
C ILE A 42 -1.44 8.12 47.28
N PHE A 43 -1.26 7.31 48.34
CA PHE A 43 -1.07 5.86 48.26
C PHE A 43 -2.08 5.03 49.09
N ASN A 44 -3.31 5.52 49.27
CA ASN A 44 -4.38 4.67 49.78
C ASN A 44 -4.72 3.60 48.70
N GLN A 45 -4.76 2.31 49.06
CA GLN A 45 -5.03 1.22 48.10
C GLN A 45 -6.30 1.44 47.27
N ASN A 46 -7.32 2.10 47.85
CA ASN A 46 -8.55 2.46 47.15
C ASN A 46 -8.36 3.63 46.16
N THR A 47 -7.55 4.64 46.50
CA THR A 47 -7.28 5.77 45.58
C THR A 47 -6.36 5.34 44.45
N LEU A 48 -5.36 4.50 44.74
CA LEU A 48 -4.50 3.88 43.74
C LEU A 48 -5.30 2.96 42.80
N GLY A 49 -6.25 2.19 43.33
CA GLY A 49 -7.14 1.35 42.54
C GLY A 49 -8.00 2.14 41.55
N TRP A 50 -8.59 3.26 42.01
CA TRP A 50 -9.35 4.17 41.15
C TRP A 50 -8.47 4.88 40.11
N LEU A 51 -7.27 5.31 40.50
CA LEU A 51 -6.31 5.95 39.59
C LEU A 51 -5.89 4.99 38.47
N ILE A 52 -5.59 3.72 38.79
CA ILE A 52 -5.29 2.69 37.79
C ILE A 52 -6.46 2.49 36.83
N VAL A 53 -7.70 2.43 37.34
CA VAL A 53 -8.89 2.28 36.48
C VAL A 53 -9.04 3.47 35.54
N ILE A 54 -8.90 4.69 36.04
CA ILE A 54 -8.99 5.92 35.23
C ILE A 54 -7.91 5.93 34.14
N VAL A 55 -6.65 5.66 34.50
CA VAL A 55 -5.53 5.60 33.55
C VAL A 55 -5.77 4.51 32.50
N THR A 56 -6.28 3.34 32.90
CA THR A 56 -6.61 2.24 31.99
C THR A 56 -7.70 2.63 30.99
N VAL A 57 -8.73 3.36 31.42
CA VAL A 57 -9.79 3.87 30.54
C VAL A 57 -9.24 4.88 29.54
N PHE A 58 -8.38 5.81 29.98
CA PHE A 58 -7.73 6.76 29.07
C PHE A 58 -6.84 6.08 28.03
N LEU A 59 -6.03 5.10 28.44
CA LEU A 59 -5.21 4.31 27.53
C LEU A 59 -6.08 3.55 26.51
N GLN A 60 -7.22 3.00 26.94
CA GLN A 60 -8.16 2.32 26.04
C GLN A 60 -8.84 3.28 25.06
N LEU A 61 -9.14 4.52 25.45
CA LEU A 61 -9.68 5.53 24.54
C LEU A 61 -8.64 5.95 23.48
N ILE A 62 -7.38 6.11 23.88
CA ILE A 62 -6.28 6.40 22.94
C ILE A 62 -6.06 5.21 22.00
N SER A 63 -6.04 3.99 22.54
CA SER A 63 -5.90 2.77 21.75
C SER A 63 -7.09 2.59 20.79
N LEU A 64 -8.31 2.92 21.22
CA LEU A 64 -9.50 2.94 20.36
C LEU A 64 -9.36 3.94 19.20
N ALA A 65 -9.01 5.19 19.50
CA ALA A 65 -8.86 6.23 18.48
C ALA A 65 -7.79 5.87 17.44
N THR A 66 -6.63 5.41 17.90
CA THR A 66 -5.53 5.00 17.01
C THR A 66 -5.85 3.73 16.23
N THR A 67 -6.56 2.76 16.82
CA THR A 67 -7.04 1.56 16.11
C THR A 67 -8.08 1.93 15.04
N PHE A 68 -8.99 2.86 15.34
CA PHE A 68 -9.98 3.36 14.39
C PHE A 68 -9.29 3.98 13.17
N GLU A 69 -8.37 4.92 13.40
CA GLU A 69 -7.59 5.56 12.32
C GLU A 69 -6.83 4.53 11.47
N GLY A 70 -6.19 3.53 12.09
CA GLY A 70 -5.45 2.51 11.34
C GLY A 70 -6.35 1.56 10.56
N SER A 71 -7.60 1.39 10.99
CA SER A 71 -8.57 0.51 10.36
C SER A 71 -9.30 1.15 9.17
N LYS A 72 -9.24 2.48 9.00
CA LYS A 72 -9.87 3.20 7.87
C LYS A 72 -9.37 2.73 6.51
N VAL A 73 -8.07 2.56 6.34
CA VAL A 73 -7.50 2.10 5.05
C VAL A 73 -7.96 0.67 4.70
N TYR A 74 -8.26 -0.15 5.71
CA TYR A 74 -8.67 -1.55 5.54
C TYR A 74 -10.17 -1.73 5.34
N PHE A 75 -10.99 -0.94 6.05
CA PHE A 75 -12.44 -1.11 6.07
C PHE A 75 -13.24 0.12 5.61
N GLY A 76 -12.59 1.20 5.21
CA GLY A 76 -13.20 2.50 4.87
C GLY A 76 -14.20 2.48 3.70
N GLY A 77 -14.19 1.44 2.86
CA GLY A 77 -15.18 1.24 1.81
C GLY A 77 -16.38 0.37 2.20
N VAL A 78 -16.41 -0.17 3.42
CA VAL A 78 -17.44 -1.12 3.87
C VAL A 78 -18.49 -0.40 4.71
N ASN A 79 -19.54 0.07 4.04
CA ASN A 79 -20.72 0.59 4.72
C ASN A 79 -21.61 -0.57 5.18
N LEU A 80 -21.75 -0.69 6.49
CA LEU A 80 -22.64 -1.67 7.09
C LEU A 80 -24.09 -1.18 7.06
N PRO A 81 -25.08 -2.10 7.12
CA PRO A 81 -26.47 -1.70 7.30
C PRO A 81 -26.58 -0.74 8.51
N PHE A 82 -27.42 0.29 8.39
CA PHE A 82 -27.62 1.38 9.37
C PHE A 82 -26.57 2.51 9.40
N GLY A 83 -25.67 2.61 8.41
CA GLY A 83 -24.77 3.77 8.29
C GLY A 83 -23.66 3.83 9.35
N LEU A 84 -23.35 2.69 9.96
CA LEU A 84 -22.24 2.54 10.89
C LEU A 84 -20.95 2.26 10.10
N SER A 85 -19.88 2.99 10.42
CA SER A 85 -18.57 2.74 9.80
C SER A 85 -17.98 1.43 10.32
N ALA A 86 -17.63 0.52 9.40
CA ALA A 86 -16.97 -0.74 9.72
C ALA A 86 -15.64 -0.56 10.51
N PRO A 87 -14.78 0.44 10.20
CA PRO A 87 -13.60 0.77 11.02
C PRO A 87 -13.92 0.97 12.50
N LEU A 88 -15.00 1.70 12.82
CA LEU A 88 -15.38 2.01 14.19
C LEU A 88 -15.86 0.77 14.95
N LEU A 89 -16.70 -0.06 14.33
CA LEU A 89 -17.17 -1.30 14.96
C LEU A 89 -16.02 -2.28 15.21
N PHE A 90 -15.08 -2.37 14.28
CA PHE A 90 -13.88 -3.18 14.44
C PHE A 90 -13.04 -2.72 15.63
N ALA A 91 -12.73 -1.42 15.71
CA ALA A 91 -11.98 -0.85 16.82
C ALA A 91 -12.70 -1.07 18.18
N LEU A 92 -14.01 -0.82 18.24
CA LEU A 92 -14.82 -1.07 19.42
C LEU A 92 -14.82 -2.54 19.83
N ALA A 93 -14.96 -3.46 18.88
CA ALA A 93 -14.98 -4.90 19.15
C ALA A 93 -13.66 -5.38 19.78
N ILE A 94 -12.52 -4.95 19.22
CA ILE A 94 -11.20 -5.32 19.75
C ILE A 94 -11.00 -4.77 21.16
N GLN A 95 -11.28 -3.48 21.36
CA GLN A 95 -11.10 -2.84 22.68
C GLN A 95 -12.05 -3.44 23.72
N LEU A 96 -13.28 -3.76 23.34
CA LEU A 96 -14.24 -4.43 24.23
C LEU A 96 -13.76 -5.85 24.60
N VAL A 97 -13.19 -6.60 23.65
CA VAL A 97 -12.61 -7.92 23.94
C VAL A 97 -11.42 -7.78 24.90
N VAL A 98 -10.50 -6.84 24.67
CA VAL A 98 -9.36 -6.58 25.57
C VAL A 98 -9.86 -6.20 26.98
N PHE A 99 -10.85 -5.32 27.08
CA PHE A 99 -11.44 -4.90 28.35
C PHE A 99 -12.15 -6.06 29.08
N CYS A 100 -13.05 -6.78 28.40
CA CYS A 100 -13.80 -7.88 28.97
C CYS A 100 -12.90 -9.05 29.37
N MET A 101 -11.89 -9.40 28.56
CA MET A 101 -10.95 -10.47 28.88
C MET A 101 -10.03 -10.07 30.02
N SER A 102 -9.54 -8.82 30.05
CA SER A 102 -8.79 -8.27 31.20
C SER A 102 -9.57 -8.42 32.50
N HIS A 103 -10.86 -8.04 32.51
CA HIS A 103 -11.71 -8.16 33.70
C HIS A 103 -12.07 -9.62 34.05
N THR A 104 -12.22 -10.47 33.05
CA THR A 104 -12.56 -11.89 33.24
C THR A 104 -11.37 -12.67 33.79
N ILE A 105 -10.15 -12.43 33.30
CA ILE A 105 -8.91 -13.04 33.81
C ILE A 105 -8.70 -12.68 35.30
N ARG A 106 -9.05 -11.45 35.70
CA ARG A 106 -9.02 -11.03 37.11
C ARG A 106 -9.93 -11.89 38.00
N ARG A 107 -11.07 -12.37 37.50
CA ARG A 107 -12.04 -13.20 38.26
C ARG A 107 -11.78 -14.70 38.13
N HIS A 108 -11.41 -15.16 36.94
CA HIS A 108 -11.22 -16.57 36.58
C HIS A 108 -9.96 -16.73 35.72
N PHE A 109 -8.84 -17.09 36.34
CA PHE A 109 -7.59 -17.31 35.62
C PHE A 109 -7.66 -18.63 34.82
N LYS A 110 -7.65 -18.55 33.49
CA LYS A 110 -7.53 -19.68 32.55
C LYS A 110 -6.54 -19.33 31.45
N MET A 111 -5.65 -20.25 31.09
CA MET A 111 -4.61 -20.04 30.07
C MET A 111 -5.18 -19.61 28.71
N TRP A 112 -6.31 -20.18 28.29
CA TRP A 112 -6.95 -19.80 27.02
C TRP A 112 -7.43 -18.34 26.98
N LEU A 113 -7.89 -17.79 28.12
CA LEU A 113 -8.30 -16.37 28.19
C LEU A 113 -7.10 -15.44 28.05
N VAL A 114 -5.95 -15.82 28.61
CA VAL A 114 -4.68 -15.08 28.44
C VAL A 114 -4.25 -15.10 26.98
N LEU A 115 -4.39 -16.24 26.29
CA LEU A 115 -4.07 -16.34 24.86
C LEU A 115 -4.96 -15.43 24.01
N ILE A 116 -6.28 -15.43 24.25
CA ILE A 116 -7.21 -14.52 23.55
C ILE A 116 -6.81 -13.07 23.81
N MET A 117 -6.53 -12.71 25.07
CA MET A 117 -6.11 -11.36 25.44
C MET A 117 -4.84 -10.95 24.67
N CYS A 118 -3.79 -11.80 24.66
CA CYS A 118 -2.57 -11.52 23.92
C CYS A 118 -2.79 -11.33 22.42
N MET A 119 -3.63 -12.18 21.80
CA MET A 119 -3.95 -12.03 20.37
C MET A 119 -4.73 -10.74 20.09
N SER A 120 -5.71 -10.40 20.93
CA SER A 120 -6.48 -9.16 20.79
C SER A 120 -5.61 -7.93 21.01
N THR A 121 -4.68 -7.96 21.96
CA THR A 121 -3.72 -6.86 22.15
C THR A 121 -2.74 -6.74 20.99
N LEU A 122 -2.23 -7.85 20.44
CA LEU A 122 -1.36 -7.80 19.26
C LEU A 122 -2.09 -7.21 18.04
N CYS A 123 -3.36 -7.58 17.85
CA CYS A 123 -4.22 -7.02 16.81
C CYS A 123 -4.42 -5.51 17.02
N SER A 124 -4.79 -5.10 18.24
CA SER A 124 -4.90 -3.69 18.64
C SER A 124 -3.62 -2.92 18.34
N THR A 125 -2.46 -3.47 18.75
CA THR A 125 -1.17 -2.81 18.58
C THR A 125 -0.80 -2.65 17.12
N TYR A 126 -1.11 -3.64 16.27
CA TYR A 126 -0.87 -3.56 14.83
C TYR A 126 -1.69 -2.45 14.17
N PHE A 127 -3.00 -2.40 14.41
CA PHE A 127 -3.86 -1.37 13.83
C PHE A 127 -3.61 0.01 14.46
N SER A 128 -3.31 0.10 15.75
CA SER A 128 -2.90 1.33 16.42
C SER A 128 -1.61 1.89 15.80
N TYR A 129 -0.60 1.03 15.57
CA TYR A 129 0.63 1.41 14.87
C TYR A 129 0.34 2.01 13.49
N ILE A 130 -0.51 1.35 12.70
CA ILE A 130 -0.89 1.85 11.37
C ILE A 130 -1.63 3.18 11.47
N GLY A 131 -2.53 3.35 12.44
CA GLY A 131 -3.28 4.59 12.61
C GLY A 131 -2.37 5.76 12.97
N ILE A 132 -1.44 5.56 13.90
CA ILE A 132 -0.44 6.57 14.24
C ILE A 132 0.43 6.90 13.02
N TYR A 133 0.86 5.87 12.29
CA TYR A 133 1.68 6.04 11.09
C TYR A 133 0.95 6.82 10.00
N ASN A 134 -0.31 6.48 9.70
CA ASN A 134 -1.12 7.12 8.67
C ASN A 134 -1.47 8.57 9.04
N HIS A 135 -1.67 8.86 10.33
CA HIS A 135 -1.90 10.22 10.78
C HIS A 135 -0.70 11.15 10.54
N ILE A 136 0.52 10.60 10.63
CA ILE A 136 1.75 11.33 10.35
C ILE A 136 2.06 11.35 8.84
N ASN A 137 1.85 10.23 8.17
CA ASN A 137 2.05 10.06 6.73
C ASN A 137 0.71 9.72 6.09
N SER A 138 -0.04 10.75 5.70
CA SER A 138 -1.33 10.60 5.05
C SER A 138 -1.24 9.63 3.86
N PRO A 139 -2.04 8.55 3.83
CA PRO A 139 -2.09 7.64 2.70
C PRO A 139 -2.47 8.35 1.40
N VAL A 140 -3.34 9.36 1.47
CA VAL A 140 -3.79 10.14 0.30
C VAL A 140 -2.64 10.99 -0.24
N ASP A 141 -1.91 11.68 0.63
CA ASP A 141 -0.77 12.54 0.24
C ASP A 141 0.32 11.70 -0.44
N TYR A 142 0.61 10.52 0.11
CA TYR A 142 1.52 9.56 -0.52
C TYR A 142 1.06 9.18 -1.94
N LEU A 143 -0.23 8.88 -2.12
CA LEU A 143 -0.78 8.54 -3.42
C LEU A 143 -0.68 9.71 -4.40
N GLU A 144 -1.01 10.93 -3.96
CA GLU A 144 -0.93 12.13 -4.78
C GLU A 144 0.48 12.43 -5.25
N GLU A 145 1.44 12.50 -4.32
CA GLU A 145 2.84 12.78 -4.64
C GLU A 145 3.39 11.72 -5.57
N ARG A 146 3.10 10.45 -5.28
CA ARG A 146 3.63 9.35 -6.06
C ARG A 146 2.99 9.27 -7.45
N TYR A 147 1.69 9.50 -7.55
CA TYR A 147 0.99 9.56 -8.84
C TYR A 147 1.50 10.72 -9.69
N LYS A 148 1.70 11.91 -9.11
CA LYS A 148 2.28 13.08 -9.81
C LYS A 148 3.66 12.78 -10.36
N GLN A 149 4.53 12.11 -9.59
CA GLN A 149 5.85 11.70 -10.06
C GLN A 149 5.76 10.73 -11.24
N ILE A 150 4.94 9.67 -11.11
CA ILE A 150 4.77 8.66 -12.16
C ILE A 150 4.16 9.27 -13.41
N TYR A 151 3.13 10.12 -13.25
CA TYR A 151 2.50 10.86 -14.33
C TYR A 151 3.50 11.73 -15.09
N GLY A 152 4.35 12.47 -14.38
CA GLY A 152 5.40 13.29 -14.97
C GLY A 152 6.36 12.46 -15.83
N SER A 153 6.93 11.39 -15.26
CA SER A 153 7.86 10.50 -15.97
C SER A 153 7.21 9.82 -17.19
N MET A 154 6.00 9.30 -17.04
CA MET A 154 5.26 8.64 -18.13
C MET A 154 4.89 9.62 -19.25
N THR A 155 4.51 10.85 -18.89
CA THR A 155 4.14 11.88 -19.86
C THR A 155 5.37 12.32 -20.67
N GLU A 156 6.52 12.48 -20.01
CA GLU A 156 7.78 12.82 -20.68
C GLU A 156 8.20 11.74 -21.68
N GLU A 157 8.19 10.46 -21.26
CA GLU A 157 8.47 9.33 -22.17
C GLU A 157 7.48 9.25 -23.32
N TYR A 158 6.19 9.47 -23.04
CA TYR A 158 5.16 9.46 -24.07
C TYR A 158 5.36 10.58 -25.11
N GLN A 159 5.64 11.80 -24.68
CA GLN A 159 5.87 12.94 -25.58
C GLN A 159 7.10 12.70 -26.46
N LEU A 160 8.20 12.18 -25.89
CA LEU A 160 9.40 11.84 -26.67
C LEU A 160 9.11 10.80 -27.76
N ILE A 161 8.40 9.71 -27.41
CA ILE A 161 8.04 8.66 -28.38
C ILE A 161 7.08 9.21 -29.44
N ARG A 162 6.12 10.02 -29.03
CA ARG A 162 5.16 10.65 -29.93
C ARG A 162 5.84 11.58 -30.92
N ASP A 163 6.70 12.47 -30.44
CA ASP A 163 7.45 13.41 -31.29
C ASP A 163 8.35 12.66 -32.28
N GLN A 164 9.02 11.60 -31.81
CA GLN A 164 9.82 10.74 -32.67
C GLN A 164 8.95 10.06 -33.75
N SER A 165 7.82 9.47 -33.35
CA SER A 165 6.89 8.83 -34.29
C SER A 165 6.30 9.81 -35.31
N GLU A 166 5.97 11.04 -34.89
CA GLU A 166 5.47 12.09 -35.78
C GLU A 166 6.55 12.50 -36.80
N ASN A 167 7.80 12.63 -36.37
CA ASN A 167 8.92 12.97 -37.24
C ASN A 167 9.26 11.84 -38.22
N ASP A 168 9.28 10.59 -37.76
CA ASP A 168 9.47 9.42 -38.61
C ASP A 168 8.36 9.34 -39.67
N MET A 169 7.10 9.58 -39.28
CA MET A 169 5.97 9.59 -40.21
C MET A 169 6.08 10.74 -41.24
N LYS A 170 6.47 11.94 -40.82
CA LYS A 170 6.74 13.05 -41.75
C LYS A 170 7.83 12.68 -42.75
N SER A 171 8.92 12.05 -42.29
CA SER A 171 9.99 11.58 -43.17
C SER A 171 9.47 10.58 -44.20
N TYR A 172 8.69 9.58 -43.76
CA TYR A 172 8.08 8.60 -44.66
C TYR A 172 7.16 9.25 -45.70
N VAL A 173 6.35 10.24 -45.29
CA VAL A 173 5.50 11.00 -46.21
C VAL A 173 6.37 11.70 -47.27
N PHE A 174 7.38 12.46 -46.85
CA PHE A 174 8.25 13.15 -47.81
C PHE A 174 8.98 12.19 -48.75
N ASP A 175 9.49 11.07 -48.24
CA ASP A 175 10.18 10.07 -49.05
C ASP A 175 9.24 9.39 -50.05
N ILE A 176 8.05 8.97 -49.61
CA ILE A 176 7.06 8.30 -50.46
C ILE A 176 6.58 9.24 -51.56
N PHE A 177 6.10 10.43 -51.21
CA PHE A 177 5.53 11.35 -52.18
C PHE A 177 6.60 11.94 -53.11
N SER A 178 7.81 12.24 -52.60
CA SER A 178 8.93 12.67 -53.46
C SER A 178 9.33 11.59 -54.46
N GLU A 179 9.32 10.32 -54.06
CA GLU A 179 9.66 9.23 -54.96
C GLU A 179 8.61 9.01 -56.05
N VAL A 180 7.33 9.06 -55.67
CA VAL A 180 6.21 8.93 -56.60
C VAL A 180 6.20 10.08 -57.60
N ASP A 181 6.40 11.31 -57.14
CA ASP A 181 6.47 12.51 -57.98
C ASP A 181 7.63 12.42 -58.98
N LYS A 182 8.85 12.15 -58.49
CA LYS A 182 10.04 11.95 -59.34
C LYS A 182 9.84 10.85 -60.37
N SER A 183 9.32 9.69 -59.95
CA SER A 183 9.06 8.56 -60.84
C SER A 183 8.01 8.90 -61.88
N TYR A 184 6.92 9.56 -61.50
CA TYR A 184 5.86 9.96 -62.41
C TYR A 184 6.35 11.00 -63.44
N SER A 185 7.09 12.03 -63.02
CA SER A 185 7.66 13.03 -63.93
C SER A 185 8.69 12.42 -64.87
N ALA A 186 9.55 11.51 -64.38
CA ALA A 186 10.54 10.80 -65.19
C ALA A 186 9.86 9.90 -66.24
N LEU A 187 8.88 9.10 -65.83
CA LEU A 187 8.08 8.26 -66.74
C LEU A 187 7.32 9.11 -67.76
N THR A 188 6.73 10.23 -67.35
CA THR A 188 6.03 11.15 -68.26
C THR A 188 6.97 11.68 -69.33
N LYS A 189 8.18 12.09 -68.96
CA LYS A 189 9.20 12.53 -69.91
C LYS A 189 9.61 11.39 -70.85
N GLN A 190 9.85 10.19 -70.32
CA GLN A 190 10.25 9.02 -71.09
C GLN A 190 9.16 8.58 -72.07
N VAL A 191 7.88 8.66 -71.71
CA VAL A 191 6.76 8.37 -72.61
C VAL A 191 6.74 9.35 -73.79
N VAL A 192 6.95 10.65 -73.55
CA VAL A 192 7.03 11.65 -74.62
C VAL A 192 8.24 11.40 -75.54
N GLU A 193 9.39 11.04 -74.97
CA GLU A 193 10.59 10.68 -75.72
C GLU A 193 10.38 9.41 -76.55
N ASN A 194 9.75 8.37 -75.98
CA ASN A 194 9.41 7.12 -76.68
C ASN A 194 8.41 7.36 -77.81
N GLU A 195 7.40 8.21 -77.63
CA GLU A 195 6.46 8.59 -78.71
C GLU A 195 7.18 9.33 -79.85
N ALA A 196 8.14 10.21 -79.52
CA ALA A 196 8.95 10.89 -80.52
C ALA A 196 9.87 9.92 -81.28
N LEU A 197 10.47 8.94 -80.58
CA LEU A 197 11.27 7.88 -81.19
C LEU A 197 10.42 6.95 -82.06
N SER A 198 9.23 6.56 -81.60
CA SER A 198 8.27 5.76 -82.38
C SER A 198 7.89 6.45 -83.69
N LYS A 199 7.60 7.76 -83.66
CA LYS A 199 7.34 8.55 -84.88
C LYS A 199 8.54 8.59 -85.83
N LYS A 200 9.77 8.63 -85.32
CA LYS A 200 10.99 8.56 -86.15
C LYS A 200 11.14 7.17 -86.78
N LEU A 201 10.85 6.10 -86.05
CA LEU A 201 10.87 4.72 -86.56
C LEU A 201 9.82 4.50 -87.66
N ASP A 202 8.61 5.04 -87.49
CA ASP A 202 7.54 4.97 -88.49
C ASP A 202 7.87 5.78 -89.76
N GLY A 203 8.75 6.77 -89.63
CA GLY A 203 9.21 7.63 -90.72
C GLY A 203 10.37 7.07 -91.55
N ILE A 204 10.94 5.92 -91.18
CA ILE A 204 12.07 5.30 -91.89
C ILE A 204 11.64 4.91 -93.32
N LYS A 205 12.34 5.47 -94.31
CA LYS A 205 12.19 5.10 -95.73
C LYS A 205 13.54 4.68 -96.29
N ILE A 206 13.66 3.40 -96.65
CA ILE A 206 14.87 2.89 -97.32
C ILE A 206 14.86 3.34 -98.77
N GLU A 207 15.73 4.28 -99.11
CA GLU A 207 15.93 4.73 -100.49
C GLU A 207 16.54 3.61 -101.33
N THR A 208 15.91 3.30 -102.46
CA THR A 208 16.32 2.26 -103.43
C THR A 208 17.68 2.53 -104.09
N GLY A 209 18.26 3.72 -103.90
CA GLY A 209 19.58 4.10 -104.42
C GLY A 209 20.76 3.32 -103.81
N LYS A 210 20.66 2.87 -102.56
CA LYS A 210 21.73 2.06 -101.90
C LYS A 210 21.76 0.60 -102.37
N ILE A 211 20.61 0.07 -102.81
CA ILE A 211 20.45 -1.33 -103.25
C ILE A 211 21.11 -1.54 -104.63
N ASN A 212 21.01 -0.56 -105.53
CA ASN A 212 21.51 -0.64 -106.91
C ASN A 212 23.03 -0.52 -107.08
N ALA A 213 23.79 -0.15 -106.05
CA ALA A 213 25.23 0.03 -106.17
C ALA A 213 26.01 -1.30 -106.25
N GLN A 214 25.43 -2.42 -105.79
CA GLN A 214 26.09 -3.73 -105.76
C GLN A 214 25.70 -4.68 -106.90
N THR A 215 24.65 -4.40 -107.68
CA THR A 215 24.12 -5.31 -108.73
C THR A 215 24.73 -5.10 -110.13
N ASN A 216 25.58 -4.09 -110.36
CA ASN A 216 26.09 -3.70 -111.68
C ASN A 216 27.38 -4.41 -112.16
N ALA A 217 27.51 -5.74 -111.98
CA ALA A 217 28.76 -6.45 -112.30
C ALA A 217 28.71 -7.46 -113.48
N LEU A 218 27.58 -7.66 -114.18
CA LEU A 218 27.48 -8.63 -115.28
C LEU A 218 27.37 -7.95 -116.66
N ARG A 219 28.43 -8.06 -117.47
CA ARG A 219 28.43 -7.64 -118.89
C ARG A 219 27.94 -8.76 -119.80
N LYS A 220 26.93 -8.47 -120.62
CA LYS A 220 26.43 -9.37 -121.67
C LYS A 220 27.56 -9.72 -122.66
N PRO A 221 27.80 -11.02 -122.96
CA PRO A 221 28.72 -11.43 -124.02
C PRO A 221 28.31 -10.79 -125.35
N ASN A 222 29.25 -10.12 -126.02
CA ASN A 222 29.02 -9.54 -127.34
C ASN A 222 29.48 -10.53 -128.41
N ILE A 223 28.58 -10.95 -129.30
CA ILE A 223 28.85 -11.94 -130.37
C ILE A 223 30.04 -11.53 -131.25
N ASN A 224 30.25 -10.22 -131.43
CA ASN A 224 31.36 -9.68 -132.22
C ASN A 224 32.75 -10.00 -131.64
N ASN A 225 32.84 -10.36 -130.36
CA ASN A 225 34.11 -10.70 -129.70
C ASN A 225 34.52 -12.17 -129.87
N TYR A 226 33.66 -13.02 -130.45
CA TYR A 226 33.88 -14.47 -130.53
C TYR A 226 34.25 -14.97 -131.94
N GLY A 227 34.27 -14.08 -132.94
CA GLY A 227 34.64 -14.42 -134.32
C GLY A 227 33.81 -15.59 -134.88
N ASP A 228 34.47 -16.58 -135.47
CA ASP A 228 33.83 -17.78 -136.05
C ASP A 228 33.41 -18.83 -135.00
N ASN A 229 33.75 -18.65 -133.73
CA ASN A 229 33.52 -19.65 -132.67
C ASN A 229 32.16 -19.45 -131.98
N LEU A 230 31.09 -19.65 -132.73
CA LEU A 230 29.69 -19.45 -132.29
C LEU A 230 29.28 -20.39 -131.14
N ASP A 231 29.83 -21.60 -131.07
CA ASP A 231 29.50 -22.57 -130.02
C ASP A 231 29.96 -22.06 -128.64
N GLN A 232 31.14 -21.41 -128.59
CA GLN A 232 31.64 -20.76 -127.37
C GLN A 232 30.74 -19.58 -126.95
N TYR A 233 30.27 -18.79 -127.93
CA TYR A 233 29.33 -17.70 -127.66
C TYR A 233 28.00 -18.22 -127.10
N TYR A 234 27.41 -19.28 -127.67
CA TYR A 234 26.16 -19.84 -127.15
C TYR A 234 26.33 -20.47 -125.77
N ALA A 235 27.48 -21.10 -125.49
CA ALA A 235 27.80 -21.61 -124.16
C ALA A 235 27.95 -20.48 -123.12
N ASP A 236 28.65 -19.40 -123.46
CA ASP A 236 28.83 -18.25 -122.57
C ASP A 236 27.55 -17.40 -122.44
N MET A 237 26.72 -17.35 -123.49
CA MET A 237 25.39 -16.72 -123.47
C MET A 237 24.40 -17.56 -122.65
N ALA A 238 24.50 -18.90 -122.67
CA ALA A 238 23.73 -19.78 -121.81
C ALA A 238 24.16 -19.64 -120.33
N LYS A 239 25.47 -19.53 -120.05
CA LYS A 239 25.97 -19.20 -118.70
C LYS A 239 25.52 -17.82 -118.23
N TYR A 240 25.55 -16.81 -119.11
CA TYR A 240 25.02 -15.47 -118.82
C TYR A 240 23.50 -15.51 -118.55
N ASN A 241 22.71 -16.20 -119.37
CA ASN A 241 21.27 -16.32 -119.18
C ASN A 241 20.91 -17.14 -117.92
N ALA A 242 21.69 -18.17 -117.58
CA ALA A 242 21.54 -18.91 -116.32
C ALA A 242 21.92 -18.04 -115.11
N ALA A 243 22.99 -17.24 -115.21
CA ALA A 243 23.40 -16.28 -114.18
C ALA A 243 22.38 -15.15 -114.00
N VAL A 244 21.78 -14.65 -115.09
CA VAL A 244 20.69 -13.66 -115.07
C VAL A 244 19.39 -14.27 -114.53
N GLY A 245 19.05 -15.51 -114.91
CA GLY A 245 17.89 -16.24 -114.39
C GLY A 245 17.98 -16.52 -112.88
N ASN A 246 19.17 -16.93 -112.41
CA ASN A 246 19.46 -17.05 -110.99
C ASN A 246 19.50 -15.68 -110.30
N MET A 247 20.07 -14.64 -110.92
CA MET A 247 20.02 -13.27 -110.38
C MET A 247 18.60 -12.77 -110.22
N ILE A 248 17.66 -13.01 -111.14
CA ILE A 248 16.27 -12.51 -111.04
C ILE A 248 15.51 -13.18 -109.89
N THR A 249 15.82 -14.46 -109.60
CA THR A 249 15.22 -15.20 -108.49
C THR A 249 15.95 -15.00 -107.14
N ASP A 250 17.24 -14.67 -107.15
CA ASP A 250 18.02 -14.28 -105.96
C ASP A 250 17.84 -12.79 -105.60
N THR A 251 17.79 -11.86 -106.55
CA THR A 251 17.65 -10.40 -106.26
C THR A 251 16.33 -10.08 -105.57
N THR A 252 15.22 -10.76 -105.89
CA THR A 252 13.96 -10.51 -105.17
C THR A 252 13.97 -10.99 -103.71
N LYS A 253 14.73 -12.04 -103.39
CA LYS A 253 14.92 -12.50 -102.00
C LYS A 253 16.04 -11.72 -101.28
N GLN A 254 17.16 -11.49 -101.95
CA GLN A 254 18.30 -10.72 -101.43
C GLN A 254 17.95 -9.24 -101.24
N ASP A 255 17.15 -8.62 -102.12
CA ASP A 255 16.69 -7.23 -101.92
C ASP A 255 15.75 -7.13 -100.72
N ALA A 256 14.90 -8.13 -100.48
CA ALA A 256 14.04 -8.16 -99.30
C ALA A 256 14.86 -8.37 -98.02
N THR A 257 15.83 -9.28 -98.03
CA THR A 257 16.74 -9.53 -96.89
C THR A 257 17.63 -8.33 -96.60
N LEU A 258 18.26 -7.74 -97.62
CA LEU A 258 19.12 -6.56 -97.49
C LEU A 258 18.33 -5.32 -97.08
N LYS A 259 17.10 -5.15 -97.57
CA LYS A 259 16.20 -4.10 -97.12
C LYS A 259 15.82 -4.28 -95.66
N ASN A 260 15.58 -5.50 -95.20
CA ASN A 260 15.33 -5.77 -93.78
C ASN A 260 16.60 -5.52 -92.93
N GLU A 261 17.79 -5.90 -93.39
CA GLU A 261 19.05 -5.62 -92.69
C GLU A 261 19.36 -4.12 -92.58
N LEU A 262 19.16 -3.36 -93.67
CA LEU A 262 19.32 -1.90 -93.66
C LEU A 262 18.27 -1.22 -92.78
N TYR A 263 17.04 -1.74 -92.74
CA TYR A 263 15.99 -1.27 -91.82
C TYR A 263 16.43 -1.48 -90.37
N GLU A 264 16.87 -2.69 -90.02
CA GLU A 264 17.32 -3.03 -88.67
C GLU A 264 18.55 -2.21 -88.24
N GLN A 265 19.48 -1.92 -89.16
CA GLN A 265 20.63 -1.05 -88.87
C GLN A 265 20.19 0.40 -88.58
N GLU A 266 19.23 0.95 -89.32
CA GLU A 266 18.70 2.29 -89.07
C GLU A 266 17.87 2.34 -87.77
N VAL A 267 17.11 1.29 -87.47
CA VAL A 267 16.39 1.12 -86.19
C VAL A 267 17.38 1.11 -85.03
N GLN A 268 18.43 0.28 -85.09
CA GLN A 268 19.46 0.20 -84.05
C GLN A 268 20.22 1.52 -83.90
N ALA A 269 20.45 2.27 -84.99
CA ALA A 269 21.09 3.59 -84.92
C ALA A 269 20.22 4.63 -84.19
N ILE A 270 18.89 4.60 -84.40
CA ILE A 270 17.95 5.51 -83.72
C ILE A 270 17.76 5.12 -82.24
N LEU A 271 17.75 3.83 -81.93
CA LEU A 271 17.50 3.27 -80.59
C LEU A 271 18.78 3.02 -79.77
N GLY A 272 19.94 3.46 -80.25
CA GLY A 272 21.21 3.30 -79.51
C GLY A 272 21.66 1.85 -79.32
N GLY A 273 21.35 0.97 -80.28
CA GLY A 273 21.72 -0.45 -80.28
C GLY A 273 20.65 -1.41 -79.78
N GLN A 274 19.48 -0.93 -79.35
CA GLN A 274 18.35 -1.81 -79.00
C GLN A 274 17.57 -2.28 -80.24
N THR A 275 17.02 -3.48 -80.17
CA THR A 275 16.08 -4.03 -81.16
C THR A 275 14.71 -3.37 -81.05
N LYS A 276 13.95 -3.31 -82.15
CA LYS A 276 12.58 -2.77 -82.16
C LYS A 276 11.66 -3.41 -81.12
N ASP A 277 11.69 -4.73 -80.98
CA ASP A 277 10.80 -5.46 -80.08
C ASP A 277 11.09 -5.12 -78.61
N ALA A 278 12.37 -5.10 -78.21
CA ALA A 278 12.78 -4.68 -76.87
C ALA A 278 12.38 -3.22 -76.55
N PHE A 279 12.45 -2.31 -77.53
CA PHE A 279 11.99 -0.93 -77.36
C PHE A 279 10.46 -0.85 -77.21
N ILE A 280 9.71 -1.60 -78.02
CA ILE A 280 8.24 -1.64 -77.93
C ILE A 280 7.82 -2.18 -76.56
N GLU A 281 8.43 -3.28 -76.10
CA GLU A 281 8.14 -3.86 -74.79
C GLU A 281 8.44 -2.88 -73.65
N ALA A 282 9.64 -2.29 -73.64
CA ALA A 282 10.01 -1.28 -72.64
C ALA A 282 9.13 -0.02 -72.69
N SER A 283 8.71 0.42 -73.88
CA SER A 283 7.81 1.56 -74.04
C SER A 283 6.39 1.26 -73.55
N ILE A 284 5.88 0.06 -73.78
CA ILE A 284 4.58 -0.39 -73.26
C ILE A 284 4.65 -0.47 -71.73
N GLU A 285 5.72 -1.04 -71.19
CA GLU A 285 5.95 -1.13 -69.74
C GLU A 285 6.02 0.25 -69.08
N THR A 286 6.80 1.17 -69.66
CA THR A 286 6.92 2.56 -69.19
C THR A 286 5.56 3.26 -69.15
N LYS A 287 4.78 3.17 -70.24
CA LYS A 287 3.46 3.78 -70.33
C LYS A 287 2.47 3.14 -69.36
N THR A 288 2.49 1.82 -69.24
CA THR A 288 1.62 1.08 -68.32
C THR A 288 1.92 1.48 -66.88
N THR A 289 3.19 1.59 -66.50
CA THR A 289 3.62 2.00 -65.15
C THR A 289 3.20 3.46 -64.86
N GLN A 290 3.38 4.37 -65.82
CA GLN A 290 2.91 5.75 -65.71
C GLN A 290 1.38 5.81 -65.50
N GLU A 291 0.61 5.08 -66.30
CA GLU A 291 -0.85 5.03 -66.18
C GLU A 291 -1.32 4.42 -64.86
N GLN A 292 -0.61 3.41 -64.33
CA GLN A 292 -0.89 2.81 -63.03
C GLN A 292 -0.70 3.82 -61.90
N ILE A 293 0.42 4.54 -61.88
CA ILE A 293 0.68 5.60 -60.90
C ILE A 293 -0.39 6.70 -61.02
N GLY A 294 -0.69 7.16 -62.24
CA GLY A 294 -1.71 8.19 -62.47
C GLY A 294 -3.10 7.77 -61.99
N LYS A 295 -3.52 6.52 -62.26
CA LYS A 295 -4.79 5.97 -61.76
C LYS A 295 -4.83 5.88 -60.23
N LEU A 296 -3.72 5.47 -59.61
CA LEU A 296 -3.60 5.42 -58.16
C LEU A 296 -3.77 6.82 -57.55
N VAL A 297 -3.04 7.82 -58.06
CA VAL A 297 -3.13 9.21 -57.59
C VAL A 297 -4.56 9.73 -57.70
N VAL A 298 -5.20 9.58 -58.86
CA VAL A 298 -6.59 10.01 -59.07
C VAL A 298 -7.54 9.33 -58.10
N SER A 299 -7.39 8.02 -57.89
CA SER A 299 -8.21 7.26 -56.95
C SER A 299 -8.05 7.75 -55.51
N MET A 300 -6.82 8.04 -55.08
CA MET A 300 -6.55 8.51 -53.72
C MET A 300 -6.99 9.97 -53.52
N TYR A 301 -6.84 10.81 -54.54
CA TYR A 301 -7.30 12.19 -54.53
C TYR A 301 -8.84 12.26 -54.37
N ASN A 302 -9.58 11.48 -55.16
CA ASN A 302 -11.04 11.43 -55.06
C ASN A 302 -11.51 10.97 -53.67
N LEU A 303 -10.82 9.98 -53.10
CA LEU A 303 -11.13 9.44 -51.77
C LEU A 303 -10.95 10.47 -50.64
N ILE A 304 -10.03 11.43 -50.80
CA ILE A 304 -9.85 12.55 -49.85
C ILE A 304 -10.91 13.64 -50.09
N GLN A 305 -11.24 13.93 -51.34
CA GLN A 305 -12.23 14.96 -51.72
C GLN A 305 -13.65 14.63 -51.25
N GLU A 306 -14.06 13.37 -51.31
CA GLU A 306 -15.40 12.92 -50.86
C GLU A 306 -15.69 13.20 -49.37
N GLN A 307 -14.68 13.54 -48.56
CA GLN A 307 -14.81 13.80 -47.13
C GLN A 307 -14.71 15.28 -46.74
N GLN A 308 -14.32 16.17 -47.65
CA GLN A 308 -14.31 17.61 -47.39
C GLN A 308 -15.71 18.18 -47.61
N GLU A 309 -16.58 18.09 -46.62
CA GLU A 309 -17.84 18.85 -46.62
C GLU A 309 -17.52 20.36 -46.63
N GLY A 310 -17.85 21.04 -47.74
CA GLY A 310 -18.02 22.50 -47.72
C GLY A 310 -16.99 23.36 -48.43
N VAL A 311 -16.23 22.86 -49.43
CA VAL A 311 -15.53 23.73 -50.40
C VAL A 311 -15.90 23.34 -51.82
N LEU A 312 -17.14 23.65 -52.21
CA LEU A 312 -17.42 24.00 -53.61
C LEU A 312 -16.81 25.39 -53.87
N GLY A 313 -15.48 25.42 -53.96
CA GLY A 313 -14.71 26.56 -54.41
C GLY A 313 -14.38 26.39 -55.89
N GLU A 314 -15.09 27.16 -56.72
CA GLU A 314 -14.80 27.52 -58.11
C GLU A 314 -14.28 26.42 -59.07
N GLU A 315 -15.17 26.07 -60.01
CA GLU A 315 -14.88 25.56 -61.36
C GLU A 315 -13.91 24.37 -61.48
N GLY A 316 -14.48 23.16 -61.61
CA GLY A 316 -14.40 22.38 -62.85
C GLY A 316 -13.04 22.12 -63.54
N LYS A 317 -11.91 22.34 -62.88
CA LYS A 317 -10.56 22.04 -63.39
C LYS A 317 -10.13 20.68 -62.89
N ILE A 318 -9.99 19.75 -63.82
CA ILE A 318 -9.25 18.51 -63.58
C ILE A 318 -7.80 18.93 -63.33
N LEU A 319 -7.39 18.94 -62.05
CA LEU A 319 -6.00 19.18 -61.65
C LEU A 319 -5.10 18.16 -62.35
N LYS A 320 -3.89 18.59 -62.72
CA LYS A 320 -2.88 17.67 -63.24
C LYS A 320 -2.48 16.67 -62.16
N VAL A 321 -2.00 15.50 -62.55
CA VAL A 321 -1.58 14.46 -61.61
C VAL A 321 -0.54 14.98 -60.60
N GLU A 322 0.40 15.82 -61.04
CA GLU A 322 1.41 16.46 -60.18
C GLU A 322 0.76 17.36 -59.10
N GLU A 323 -0.27 18.13 -59.46
CA GLU A 323 -1.03 18.96 -58.52
C GLU A 323 -1.87 18.12 -57.55
N GLN A 324 -2.37 16.96 -58.01
CA GLN A 324 -3.07 16.00 -57.16
C GLN A 324 -2.14 15.33 -56.14
N ILE A 325 -0.91 14.97 -56.55
CA ILE A 325 0.12 14.43 -55.64
C ILE A 325 0.38 15.43 -54.50
N ALA A 326 0.59 16.70 -54.82
CA ALA A 326 0.80 17.76 -53.82
C ALA A 326 -0.40 17.90 -52.87
N ALA A 327 -1.62 17.92 -53.38
CA ALA A 327 -2.82 18.02 -52.55
C ALA A 327 -3.01 16.82 -51.61
N ILE A 328 -2.68 15.60 -52.07
CA ILE A 328 -2.69 14.40 -51.21
C ILE A 328 -1.62 14.52 -50.13
N GLN A 329 -0.42 14.94 -50.48
CA GLN A 329 0.67 15.13 -49.52
C GLN A 329 0.28 16.13 -48.44
N ASP A 330 -0.32 17.26 -48.81
CA ASP A 330 -0.80 18.29 -47.88
C ASP A 330 -1.86 17.73 -46.92
N TYR A 331 -2.82 16.94 -47.43
CA TYR A 331 -3.82 16.27 -46.59
C TYR A 331 -3.17 15.33 -45.55
N VAL A 332 -2.22 14.51 -45.99
CA VAL A 332 -1.54 13.55 -45.10
C VAL A 332 -0.70 14.28 -44.06
N LEU A 333 -0.02 15.36 -44.42
CA LEU A 333 0.73 16.21 -43.49
C LEU A 333 -0.19 16.94 -42.50
N ASP A 334 -1.32 17.48 -42.97
CA ASP A 334 -2.30 18.14 -42.10
C ASP A 334 -2.89 17.16 -41.08
N PHE A 335 -3.17 15.91 -41.49
CA PHE A 335 -3.57 14.85 -40.57
C PHE A 335 -2.50 14.61 -39.48
N ILE A 336 -1.22 14.64 -39.85
CA ILE A 336 -0.12 14.45 -38.87
C ILE A 336 -0.01 15.62 -37.91
N LEU A 337 -0.14 16.85 -38.40
CA LEU A 337 0.05 18.05 -37.59
C LEU A 337 -1.16 18.38 -36.71
N THR A 338 -2.36 18.11 -37.17
CA THR A 338 -3.59 18.53 -36.49
C THR A 338 -4.38 17.39 -35.88
N GLY A 339 -4.11 16.15 -36.29
CA GLY A 339 -4.93 14.98 -35.94
C GLY A 339 -6.35 15.01 -36.51
N LYS A 340 -6.69 16.01 -37.34
CA LYS A 340 -8.02 16.17 -37.93
C LYS A 340 -8.09 15.43 -39.26
N GLY A 341 -9.01 14.48 -39.36
CA GLY A 341 -9.28 13.74 -40.59
C GLY A 341 -9.70 12.30 -40.32
N ASN A 342 -9.84 11.51 -41.38
CA ASN A 342 -10.28 10.13 -41.28
C ASN A 342 -9.07 9.18 -41.23
N ARG A 343 -8.88 8.55 -40.08
CA ARG A 343 -7.78 7.59 -39.83
C ARG A 343 -7.67 6.50 -40.89
N ASN A 344 -8.80 5.94 -41.31
CA ASN A 344 -8.81 4.85 -42.29
C ASN A 344 -8.35 5.34 -43.65
N ILE A 345 -8.72 6.57 -44.02
CA ILE A 345 -8.29 7.21 -45.26
C ILE A 345 -6.80 7.50 -45.22
N PHE A 346 -6.31 8.14 -44.15
CA PHE A 346 -4.89 8.39 -43.94
C PHE A 346 -4.06 7.11 -44.09
N SER A 347 -4.42 6.05 -43.37
CA SER A 347 -3.73 4.75 -43.44
C SER A 347 -3.79 4.12 -44.83
N THR A 348 -4.94 4.22 -45.51
CA THR A 348 -5.14 3.63 -46.84
C THR A 348 -4.29 4.34 -47.89
N VAL A 349 -4.32 5.67 -47.90
CA VAL A 349 -3.53 6.50 -48.82
C VAL A 349 -2.05 6.15 -48.67
N LEU A 350 -1.53 6.22 -47.45
CA LEU A 350 -0.13 5.98 -47.16
C LEU A 350 0.32 4.55 -47.48
N THR A 351 -0.52 3.54 -47.20
CA THR A 351 -0.20 2.14 -47.51
C THR A 351 -0.19 1.89 -49.02
N ASN A 352 -1.12 2.49 -49.77
CA ASN A 352 -1.17 2.32 -51.22
C ASN A 352 0.01 2.99 -51.91
N PHE A 353 0.38 4.20 -51.51
CA PHE A 353 1.57 4.87 -52.03
C PHE A 353 2.87 4.17 -51.63
N HIS A 354 2.97 3.65 -50.40
CA HIS A 354 4.09 2.79 -50.00
C HIS A 354 4.21 1.55 -50.89
N THR A 355 3.09 0.88 -51.16
CA THR A 355 3.06 -0.30 -52.04
C THR A 355 3.52 0.05 -53.46
N GLN A 356 3.15 1.24 -53.96
CA GLN A 356 3.62 1.73 -55.26
C GLN A 356 5.12 2.02 -55.27
N VAL A 357 5.67 2.63 -54.21
CA VAL A 357 7.11 2.86 -54.08
C VAL A 357 7.88 1.54 -54.02
N VAL A 358 7.36 0.56 -53.30
CA VAL A 358 7.92 -0.80 -53.26
C VAL A 358 7.89 -1.47 -54.63
N ALA A 359 6.81 -1.28 -55.41
CA ALA A 359 6.75 -1.79 -56.78
C ALA A 359 7.78 -1.13 -57.70
N LEU A 360 8.11 0.15 -57.47
CA LEU A 360 9.08 0.91 -58.27
C LEU A 360 10.54 0.63 -57.91
N LYS A 361 10.85 0.46 -56.62
CA LYS A 361 12.24 0.34 -56.10
C LYS A 361 12.61 -1.04 -55.55
N GLY A 362 11.64 -1.93 -55.36
CA GLY A 362 11.81 -3.26 -54.78
C GLY A 362 11.46 -3.37 -53.30
N GLU A 363 11.30 -4.61 -52.82
CA GLU A 363 10.79 -4.98 -51.49
C GLU A 363 11.63 -4.48 -50.29
N GLY A 364 12.87 -4.03 -50.52
CA GLY A 364 13.75 -3.47 -49.47
C GLY A 364 13.50 -1.99 -49.14
N THR A 365 12.57 -1.34 -49.84
CA THR A 365 12.34 0.11 -49.73
C THR A 365 11.40 0.41 -48.54
N LEU A 366 11.90 1.15 -47.54
CA LEU A 366 11.16 1.51 -46.31
C LEU A 366 10.63 0.28 -45.53
N PRO A 367 11.51 -0.62 -45.06
CA PRO A 367 11.12 -1.94 -44.53
C PRO A 367 10.32 -1.88 -43.22
N LYS A 368 10.46 -0.82 -42.44
CA LYS A 368 9.76 -0.64 -41.14
C LYS A 368 8.46 0.16 -41.24
N PHE A 369 8.15 0.71 -42.41
CA PHE A 369 7.02 1.63 -42.60
C PHE A 369 5.69 1.10 -42.05
N LYS A 370 5.31 -0.15 -42.33
CA LYS A 370 4.03 -0.70 -41.84
C LYS A 370 3.98 -0.82 -40.31
N GLN A 371 5.11 -1.10 -39.68
CA GLN A 371 5.22 -1.15 -38.22
C GLN A 371 5.11 0.26 -37.65
N ASP A 372 5.83 1.21 -38.22
CA ASP A 372 5.87 2.60 -37.76
C ASP A 372 4.53 3.33 -38.01
N LEU A 373 3.81 2.98 -39.09
CA LEU A 373 2.45 3.46 -39.37
C LEU A 373 1.46 2.97 -38.32
N ASN A 374 1.47 1.68 -38.00
CA ASN A 374 0.61 1.15 -36.94
C ASN A 374 0.93 1.78 -35.58
N HIS A 375 2.22 1.97 -35.30
CA HIS A 375 2.70 2.64 -34.10
C HIS A 375 2.17 4.08 -34.00
N TYR A 376 2.36 4.88 -35.04
CA TYR A 376 1.86 6.25 -35.13
C TYR A 376 0.35 6.31 -34.92
N LEU A 377 -0.41 5.42 -35.56
CA LEU A 377 -1.86 5.38 -35.45
C LEU A 377 -2.37 5.03 -34.04
N ILE A 378 -1.61 4.28 -33.24
CA ILE A 378 -1.95 3.99 -31.84
C ILE A 378 -1.77 5.24 -30.97
N LEU A 379 -0.74 6.03 -31.24
CA LEU A 379 -0.42 7.25 -30.49
C LEU A 379 -1.31 8.43 -30.89
N ALA A 380 -1.66 8.54 -32.17
CA ALA A 380 -2.49 9.63 -32.71
C ALA A 380 -3.96 9.60 -32.23
N ASP A 381 -4.49 8.42 -31.88
CA ASP A 381 -5.86 8.24 -31.39
C ASP A 381 -6.10 8.78 -29.97
N LYS A 382 -5.03 9.02 -29.20
CA LYS A 382 -5.14 9.44 -27.80
C LYS A 382 -4.99 10.95 -27.70
N GLU A 383 -5.95 11.59 -27.03
CA GLU A 383 -5.87 12.98 -26.59
C GLU A 383 -4.55 13.25 -25.86
N ALA A 384 -4.21 14.53 -25.67
CA ALA A 384 -2.90 15.06 -25.29
C ALA A 384 -2.11 14.37 -24.15
N SER A 385 -2.72 13.46 -23.36
CA SER A 385 -2.09 12.70 -22.30
C SER A 385 -2.39 11.19 -22.34
N ILE A 386 -1.39 10.37 -22.07
CA ILE A 386 -1.50 8.91 -21.98
C ILE A 386 -2.17 8.43 -20.67
N MET A 387 -2.16 9.29 -19.65
CA MET A 387 -2.78 9.08 -18.34
C MET A 387 -3.71 10.25 -18.02
N LYS A 388 -4.72 10.02 -17.18
CA LYS A 388 -5.52 11.12 -16.67
C LYS A 388 -4.73 11.97 -15.67
N PRO A 389 -4.83 13.30 -15.71
CA PRO A 389 -4.20 14.16 -14.72
C PRO A 389 -4.82 13.92 -13.34
N LEU A 390 -4.11 14.30 -12.28
CA LEU A 390 -4.52 14.01 -10.91
C LEU A 390 -5.91 14.58 -10.61
N GLU A 391 -6.23 15.76 -11.14
CA GLU A 391 -7.49 16.47 -10.94
C GLU A 391 -8.71 15.72 -11.50
N GLU A 392 -8.52 14.88 -12.51
CA GLU A 392 -9.58 14.05 -13.10
C GLU A 392 -9.75 12.71 -12.37
N VAL A 393 -8.65 12.17 -11.82
CA VAL A 393 -8.67 10.92 -11.05
C VAL A 393 -9.19 11.18 -9.64
N MET A 394 -8.87 12.33 -9.04
CA MET A 394 -9.35 12.74 -7.74
C MET A 394 -10.60 13.60 -7.85
N THR A 395 -11.77 13.01 -7.63
CA THR A 395 -12.99 13.79 -7.38
C THR A 395 -12.86 14.57 -6.06
N SER A 396 -13.28 15.83 -6.02
CA SER A 396 -13.18 16.67 -4.82
C SER A 396 -13.76 16.00 -3.56
N GLY A 397 -12.96 15.93 -2.48
CA GLY A 397 -13.40 15.43 -1.17
C GLY A 397 -12.99 14.00 -0.82
N VAL A 398 -11.97 13.43 -1.48
CA VAL A 398 -11.40 12.12 -1.11
C VAL A 398 -10.95 12.12 0.36
N THR A 399 -11.44 11.15 1.13
CA THR A 399 -11.02 10.94 2.52
C THR A 399 -10.06 9.76 2.65
N GLU A 400 -9.44 9.57 3.82
CA GLU A 400 -8.59 8.40 4.09
C GLU A 400 -9.34 7.06 3.95
N GLU A 401 -10.66 7.05 4.11
CA GLU A 401 -11.50 5.87 3.92
C GLU A 401 -11.59 5.45 2.44
N ASP A 402 -11.41 6.41 1.52
CA ASP A 402 -11.45 6.21 0.07
C ASP A 402 -10.06 5.90 -0.53
N ALA A 403 -8.99 5.99 0.26
CA ALA A 403 -7.60 5.91 -0.20
C ALA A 403 -7.30 4.60 -0.97
N MET A 404 -7.89 3.47 -0.57
CA MET A 404 -7.69 2.20 -1.27
C MET A 404 -8.40 2.14 -2.63
N GLN A 405 -9.57 2.77 -2.74
CA GLN A 405 -10.28 2.89 -4.02
C GLN A 405 -9.48 3.79 -4.96
N LEU A 406 -8.98 4.91 -4.45
CA LEU A 406 -8.10 5.81 -5.20
C LEU A 406 -6.83 5.10 -5.68
N TYR A 407 -6.15 4.34 -4.80
CA TYR A 407 -4.99 3.52 -5.17
C TYR A 407 -5.31 2.58 -6.34
N THR A 408 -6.45 1.90 -6.30
CA THR A 408 -6.85 0.94 -7.34
C THR A 408 -7.11 1.63 -8.68
N GLN A 409 -7.77 2.79 -8.66
CA GLN A 409 -8.01 3.60 -9.86
C GLN A 409 -6.69 4.10 -10.46
N MET A 410 -5.84 4.73 -9.65
CA MET A 410 -4.52 5.22 -10.07
C MET A 410 -3.66 4.09 -10.63
N GLN A 411 -3.64 2.92 -9.98
CA GLN A 411 -2.86 1.79 -10.45
C GLN A 411 -3.39 1.21 -11.77
N SER A 412 -4.71 1.25 -12.00
CA SER A 412 -5.32 0.87 -13.28
C SER A 412 -4.87 1.81 -14.40
N GLU A 413 -4.88 3.12 -14.15
CA GLU A 413 -4.41 4.13 -15.11
C GLU A 413 -2.93 3.92 -15.46
N ILE A 414 -2.06 3.78 -14.45
CA ILE A 414 -0.62 3.51 -14.62
C ILE A 414 -0.39 2.22 -15.43
N LYS A 415 -1.12 1.14 -15.11
CA LYS A 415 -1.02 -0.13 -15.85
C LYS A 415 -1.44 0.02 -17.31
N SER A 416 -2.52 0.77 -17.57
CA SER A 416 -3.00 1.00 -18.93
C SER A 416 -1.99 1.79 -19.76
N ALA A 417 -1.38 2.83 -19.17
CA ALA A 417 -0.36 3.64 -19.82
C ALA A 417 0.90 2.83 -20.13
N ALA A 418 1.42 2.08 -19.14
CA ALA A 418 2.56 1.20 -19.34
C ALA A 418 2.29 0.13 -20.40
N TYR A 419 1.08 -0.44 -20.43
CA TYR A 419 0.69 -1.41 -21.45
C TYR A 419 0.75 -0.81 -22.86
N ILE A 420 0.20 0.39 -23.04
CA ILE A 420 0.22 1.09 -24.34
C ILE A 420 1.66 1.37 -24.76
N LEU A 421 2.47 1.97 -23.88
CA LEU A 421 3.88 2.27 -24.17
C LEU A 421 4.67 1.00 -24.49
N ASN A 422 4.45 -0.10 -23.75
CA ASN A 422 5.15 -1.35 -24.01
C ASN A 422 4.70 -2.06 -25.30
N GLN A 423 3.42 -1.91 -25.69
CA GLN A 423 2.93 -2.44 -26.96
C GLN A 423 3.63 -1.81 -28.17
N THR A 424 4.09 -0.57 -28.02
CA THR A 424 4.77 0.13 -29.12
C THR A 424 6.09 -0.51 -29.55
N LYS A 425 6.77 -1.23 -28.65
CA LYS A 425 8.12 -1.79 -28.86
C LYS A 425 9.20 -0.79 -29.32
N VAL A 426 8.97 0.51 -29.11
CA VAL A 426 9.95 1.57 -29.46
C VAL A 426 10.96 1.77 -28.35
N LEU A 427 10.55 1.54 -27.10
CA LEU A 427 11.42 1.63 -25.94
C LEU A 427 12.50 0.54 -25.96
N GLU A 428 13.75 0.95 -25.73
CA GLU A 428 14.90 0.04 -25.61
C GLU A 428 14.70 -0.96 -24.44
N ASN A 429 14.08 -0.48 -23.35
CA ASN A 429 13.66 -1.29 -22.24
C ASN A 429 12.16 -1.08 -21.97
N PRO A 430 11.35 -2.15 -21.89
CA PRO A 430 9.94 -2.01 -21.55
C PRO A 430 9.78 -1.43 -20.14
N ILE A 431 8.75 -0.60 -19.97
CA ILE A 431 8.36 -0.03 -18.68
C ILE A 431 8.01 -1.16 -17.73
N ASP A 432 8.84 -1.29 -16.70
CA ASP A 432 8.63 -2.22 -15.61
C ASP A 432 7.96 -1.50 -14.43
N LEU A 433 6.74 -1.91 -14.10
CA LEU A 433 5.96 -1.38 -12.98
C LEU A 433 6.53 -1.78 -11.61
N THR A 434 7.53 -2.67 -11.58
CA THR A 434 8.28 -3.00 -10.36
C THR A 434 9.47 -2.08 -10.13
N SER A 435 9.85 -1.28 -11.14
CA SER A 435 10.97 -0.36 -11.03
C SER A 435 10.68 0.80 -10.04
N PRO A 436 11.71 1.35 -9.38
CA PRO A 436 11.56 2.48 -8.47
C PRO A 436 10.99 3.75 -9.11
N SER A 437 10.97 3.86 -10.44
CA SER A 437 10.40 5.02 -11.14
C SER A 437 8.88 4.93 -11.26
N TYR A 438 8.33 3.73 -11.44
CA TYR A 438 6.91 3.52 -11.74
C TYR A 438 6.13 2.76 -10.66
N VAL A 439 6.82 2.24 -9.64
CA VAL A 439 6.16 1.47 -8.57
C VAL A 439 5.33 2.38 -7.66
N MET A 440 4.07 2.00 -7.45
CA MET A 440 3.19 2.54 -6.42
C MET A 440 2.88 1.44 -5.41
N HIS A 441 3.31 1.63 -4.16
CA HIS A 441 3.19 0.58 -3.14
C HIS A 441 1.77 0.47 -2.62
N ASN A 442 1.34 -0.77 -2.36
CA ASN A 442 0.06 -1.05 -1.76
C ASN A 442 0.02 -0.48 -0.33
N LEU A 443 -1.01 0.31 -0.03
CA LEU A 443 -1.19 0.98 1.26
C LEU A 443 -1.28 -0.01 2.44
N TYR A 444 -1.72 -1.25 2.22
CA TYR A 444 -1.74 -2.28 3.28
C TYR A 444 -0.36 -2.68 3.76
N VAL A 445 0.62 -2.66 2.87
CA VAL A 445 1.98 -3.15 3.17
C VAL A 445 2.95 -1.99 3.38
N LEU A 446 2.60 -0.77 2.95
CA LEU A 446 3.45 0.41 3.00
C LEU A 446 4.03 0.67 4.41
N PRO A 447 3.25 0.66 5.52
CA PRO A 447 3.81 0.90 6.85
C PRO A 447 4.84 -0.17 7.24
N ILE A 448 4.53 -1.45 6.98
CA ILE A 448 5.42 -2.58 7.27
C ILE A 448 6.70 -2.47 6.43
N LYS A 449 6.57 -2.14 5.15
CA LYS A 449 7.71 -1.94 4.25
C LYS A 449 8.65 -0.87 4.81
N ASN A 450 8.11 0.28 5.22
CA ASN A 450 8.90 1.38 5.76
C ASN A 450 9.55 1.06 7.12
N LEU A 451 9.09 0.02 7.80
CA LEU A 451 9.71 -0.48 9.03
C LEU A 451 10.96 -1.34 8.76
N LEU A 452 10.94 -2.07 7.63
CA LEU A 452 11.98 -3.02 7.22
C LEU A 452 13.03 -2.37 6.30
N ASP A 453 12.62 -1.48 5.40
CA ASP A 453 13.50 -0.89 4.41
C ASP A 453 14.36 0.25 5.01
N PRO A 454 15.65 0.33 4.63
CA PRO A 454 16.50 1.45 5.01
C PRO A 454 16.02 2.73 4.29
N GLY A 455 15.47 3.68 5.05
CA GLY A 455 14.99 4.95 4.50
C GLY A 455 14.70 5.99 5.57
N ALA A 456 14.42 7.23 5.15
CA ALA A 456 14.14 8.36 6.05
C ALA A 456 12.93 8.11 6.97
N GLN A 457 11.95 7.33 6.51
CA GLN A 457 10.73 7.02 7.25
C GLN A 457 10.89 5.88 8.28
N ARG A 458 12.03 5.16 8.30
CA ARG A 458 12.25 4.01 9.18
C ARG A 458 12.24 4.40 10.65
N ALA A 459 12.96 5.45 11.02
CA ALA A 459 13.00 5.92 12.41
C ALA A 459 11.60 6.29 12.93
N MET A 460 10.79 6.92 12.07
CA MET A 460 9.43 7.29 12.39
C MET A 460 8.53 6.05 12.54
N ALA A 461 8.62 5.08 11.64
CA ALA A 461 7.87 3.82 11.73
C ALA A 461 8.18 3.06 13.03
N TRP A 462 9.44 2.99 13.43
CA TRP A 462 9.85 2.37 14.70
C TRP A 462 9.35 3.14 15.92
N PHE A 463 9.33 4.47 15.87
CA PHE A 463 8.74 5.30 16.92
C PHE A 463 7.24 5.03 17.08
N CYS A 464 6.49 5.01 15.98
CA CYS A 464 5.05 4.70 16.01
C CYS A 464 4.78 3.31 16.58
N LEU A 465 5.58 2.30 16.21
CA LEU A 465 5.44 0.94 16.75
C LEU A 465 5.72 0.91 18.25
N ALA A 466 6.82 1.54 18.69
CA ALA A 466 7.18 1.58 20.10
C ALA A 466 6.09 2.26 20.95
N PHE A 467 5.48 3.32 20.42
CA PHE A 467 4.39 4.03 21.08
C PHE A 467 3.12 3.16 21.19
N ALA A 468 2.72 2.47 20.11
CA ALA A 468 1.59 1.54 20.13
C ALA A 468 1.81 0.39 21.12
N VAL A 469 3.00 -0.22 21.14
CA VAL A 469 3.39 -1.27 22.09
C VAL A 469 3.35 -0.76 23.53
N LEU A 470 3.76 0.49 23.76
CA LEU A 470 3.73 1.09 25.09
C LEU A 470 2.29 1.28 25.61
N ILE A 471 1.38 1.80 24.79
CA ILE A 471 -0.03 2.04 25.18
C ILE A 471 -0.73 0.71 25.52
N ASP A 472 -0.66 -0.26 24.62
CA ASP A 472 -1.33 -1.54 24.81
C ASP A 472 -0.61 -2.40 25.87
N GLY A 473 0.71 -2.31 25.94
CA GLY A 473 1.54 -2.98 26.95
C GLY A 473 1.24 -2.50 28.37
N LEU A 474 1.10 -1.19 28.58
CA LEU A 474 0.69 -0.63 29.88
C LEU A 474 -0.72 -1.08 30.27
N THR A 475 -1.64 -1.15 29.32
CA THR A 475 -3.01 -1.65 29.53
C THR A 475 -3.00 -3.11 30.01
N LEU A 476 -2.15 -3.95 29.41
CA LEU A 476 -1.98 -5.35 29.81
C LEU A 476 -1.27 -5.49 31.16
N LEU A 477 -0.27 -4.66 31.43
CA LEU A 477 0.47 -4.66 32.70
C LEU A 477 -0.44 -4.28 33.88
N PHE A 478 -1.28 -3.24 33.73
CA PHE A 478 -2.29 -2.88 34.73
C PHE A 478 -3.40 -3.93 34.89
N ALA A 479 -3.74 -4.66 33.82
CA ALA A 479 -4.65 -5.79 33.90
C ALA A 479 -4.11 -6.90 34.82
N LEU A 480 -2.82 -7.21 34.72
CA LEU A 480 -2.15 -8.30 35.43
C LEU A 480 -1.71 -7.92 36.87
N MET A 481 -1.30 -6.66 37.11
CA MET A 481 -0.85 -6.23 38.44
C MET A 481 -1.95 -6.22 39.51
N GLN A 482 -3.22 -6.04 39.12
CA GLN A 482 -4.39 -6.09 40.02
C GLN A 482 -4.92 -7.52 40.28
N GLY A 483 -4.02 -8.51 40.35
CA GLY A 483 -4.37 -9.88 40.71
C GLY A 483 -4.96 -9.95 42.12
N ARG A 484 -6.07 -10.69 42.26
CA ARG A 484 -6.89 -10.85 43.48
C ARG A 484 -6.03 -11.03 44.75
N GLU A 485 -6.43 -10.36 45.82
CA GLU A 485 -5.97 -10.71 47.17
C GLU A 485 -6.37 -12.17 47.44
N LYS A 486 -5.37 -13.02 47.65
CA LYS A 486 -5.61 -14.39 48.10
C LYS A 486 -6.08 -14.29 49.54
N THR A 487 -7.34 -14.63 49.80
CA THR A 487 -7.83 -14.71 51.18
C THR A 487 -7.01 -15.75 51.95
N PRO A 488 -6.80 -15.58 53.27
CA PRO A 488 -5.97 -16.50 54.07
C PRO A 488 -6.38 -17.97 53.95
N LEU A 489 -7.67 -18.22 53.72
CA LEU A 489 -8.24 -19.56 53.45
C LEU A 489 -7.67 -20.28 52.22
N PHE A 490 -7.02 -19.57 51.29
CA PHE A 490 -6.41 -20.15 50.08
C PHE A 490 -4.87 -20.09 50.11
N ALA A 491 -4.27 -19.70 51.24
CA ALA A 491 -2.82 -19.73 51.41
C ALA A 491 -2.32 -21.18 51.54
N LYS A 492 -1.33 -21.57 50.73
CA LYS A 492 -0.74 -22.91 50.78
C LYS A 492 0.46 -23.00 51.73
N SER A 493 1.00 -21.87 52.17
CA SER A 493 2.13 -21.81 53.10
C SER A 493 2.00 -20.64 54.08
N ASN A 494 2.61 -20.77 55.27
CA ASN A 494 2.65 -19.68 56.26
C ASN A 494 3.38 -18.42 55.73
N LYS A 495 4.32 -18.57 54.78
CA LYS A 495 4.99 -17.43 54.14
C LYS A 495 4.03 -16.58 53.31
N ASP A 496 2.98 -17.19 52.73
CA ASP A 496 1.97 -16.48 51.95
C ASP A 496 1.04 -15.62 52.82
N ILE A 497 0.91 -15.96 54.11
CA ILE A 497 0.12 -15.23 55.10
C ILE A 497 0.96 -14.05 55.66
N VAL A 498 2.19 -14.34 56.09
CA VAL A 498 3.08 -13.40 56.78
C VAL A 498 3.45 -12.17 55.93
N GLY A 499 3.47 -12.27 54.60
CA GLY A 499 3.88 -11.18 53.71
C GLY A 499 2.84 -10.06 53.50
N LYS A 500 1.56 -10.27 53.81
CA LYS A 500 0.49 -9.30 53.48
C LYS A 500 -0.61 -9.15 54.55
N SER A 501 -0.51 -9.83 55.70
CA SER A 501 -1.60 -9.92 56.67
C SER A 501 -1.25 -9.45 58.10
N LYS A 502 -0.42 -8.41 58.26
CA LYS A 502 -0.12 -7.84 59.60
C LYS A 502 -1.44 -7.57 60.36
N GLU A 503 -2.38 -6.92 59.71
CA GLU A 503 -3.71 -6.61 60.26
C GLU A 503 -4.52 -7.86 60.58
N ALA A 504 -4.59 -8.84 59.68
CA ALA A 504 -5.36 -10.06 59.95
C ALA A 504 -4.75 -10.93 61.06
N ILE A 505 -3.42 -10.92 61.23
CA ILE A 505 -2.75 -11.61 62.36
C ILE A 505 -3.05 -10.88 63.65
N GLU A 506 -2.99 -9.55 63.65
CA GLU A 506 -3.37 -8.73 64.82
C GLU A 506 -4.84 -8.93 65.19
N GLU A 507 -5.76 -8.91 64.21
CA GLU A 507 -7.18 -9.15 64.41
C GLU A 507 -7.45 -10.56 64.94
N LEU A 508 -6.74 -11.57 64.45
CA LEU A 508 -6.88 -12.95 64.94
C LEU A 508 -6.36 -13.11 66.37
N LEU A 509 -5.22 -12.48 66.70
CA LEU A 509 -4.68 -12.43 68.06
C LEU A 509 -5.65 -11.72 69.02
N ILE A 510 -6.22 -10.61 68.59
CA ILE A 510 -7.22 -9.86 69.35
C ILE A 510 -8.50 -10.68 69.52
N ALA A 511 -9.01 -11.30 68.45
CA ALA A 511 -10.23 -12.10 68.48
C ALA A 511 -10.12 -13.29 69.44
N THR A 512 -8.93 -13.88 69.58
CA THR A 512 -8.69 -14.98 70.51
C THR A 512 -8.47 -14.54 71.96
N LEU A 513 -7.94 -13.34 72.20
CA LEU A 513 -7.98 -12.71 73.53
C LEU A 513 -9.41 -12.36 73.97
N MET A 514 -10.27 -12.03 73.01
CA MET A 514 -11.67 -11.66 73.23
C MET A 514 -12.64 -12.84 73.09
N ALA A 515 -12.13 -14.07 72.97
CA ALA A 515 -12.96 -15.26 72.82
C ALA A 515 -13.81 -15.48 74.09
N GLY A 516 -15.07 -15.04 74.03
CA GLY A 516 -16.01 -15.06 75.14
C GLY A 516 -16.73 -13.74 75.42
N ASP A 517 -16.26 -12.61 74.85
CA ASP A 517 -16.86 -11.29 75.04
C ASP A 517 -17.64 -10.82 73.79
N THR A 518 -18.84 -11.38 73.60
CA THR A 518 -19.70 -11.10 72.44
C THR A 518 -20.66 -9.92 72.65
N GLU A 519 -20.85 -9.45 73.89
CA GLU A 519 -21.95 -8.55 74.27
C GLU A 519 -21.51 -7.17 74.78
N SER A 520 -20.23 -6.95 75.13
CA SER A 520 -19.76 -5.66 75.65
C SER A 520 -19.77 -4.52 74.61
N LYS A 521 -20.04 -3.30 75.09
CA LYS A 521 -19.93 -2.06 74.29
C LYS A 521 -18.48 -1.79 73.91
N GLU A 522 -18.25 -1.01 72.85
CA GLU A 522 -16.92 -0.81 72.25
C GLU A 522 -15.86 -0.27 73.23
N GLY A 523 -16.22 0.66 74.13
CA GLY A 523 -15.32 1.16 75.19
C GLY A 523 -14.97 0.10 76.24
N GLU A 524 -15.94 -0.69 76.69
CA GLU A 524 -15.74 -1.82 77.62
C GLU A 524 -14.90 -2.92 76.97
N ARG A 525 -15.08 -3.18 75.67
CA ARG A 525 -14.28 -4.15 74.91
C ARG A 525 -12.81 -3.77 74.83
N LEU A 526 -12.51 -2.48 74.61
CA LEU A 526 -11.13 -1.99 74.60
C LEU A 526 -10.49 -2.10 75.99
N GLN A 527 -11.26 -1.80 77.05
CA GLN A 527 -10.81 -1.97 78.43
C GLN A 527 -10.55 -3.45 78.76
N ASN A 528 -11.47 -4.34 78.41
CA ASN A 528 -11.34 -5.77 78.61
C ASN A 528 -10.13 -6.32 77.85
N MET A 529 -9.92 -5.90 76.59
CA MET A 529 -8.77 -6.29 75.78
C MET A 529 -7.44 -5.89 76.43
N LEU A 530 -7.34 -4.66 76.92
CA LEU A 530 -6.16 -4.16 77.63
C LEU A 530 -5.89 -4.98 78.91
N ILE A 531 -6.94 -5.25 79.69
CA ILE A 531 -6.84 -6.05 80.92
C ILE A 531 -6.39 -7.48 80.61
N GLN A 532 -6.96 -8.13 79.60
CA GLN A 532 -6.63 -9.49 79.20
C GLN A 532 -5.18 -9.60 78.71
N LEU A 533 -4.72 -8.66 77.88
CA LEU A 533 -3.35 -8.64 77.38
C LEU A 533 -2.34 -8.38 78.51
N LYS A 534 -2.66 -7.46 79.43
CA LYS A 534 -1.85 -7.19 80.62
C LYS A 534 -1.79 -8.39 81.56
N TYR A 535 -2.92 -9.05 81.80
CA TYR A 535 -2.96 -10.24 82.66
C TYR A 535 -2.19 -11.39 82.04
N PHE A 536 -2.31 -11.60 80.73
CA PHE A 536 -1.55 -12.60 79.99
C PHE A 536 -0.04 -12.38 80.15
N LEU A 537 0.47 -11.18 79.86
CA LEU A 537 1.89 -10.86 80.02
C LEU A 537 2.35 -10.93 81.48
N GLY A 538 1.48 -10.59 82.43
CA GLY A 538 1.76 -10.66 83.87
C GLY A 538 1.99 -12.07 84.41
N GLN A 539 1.63 -13.13 83.66
CA GLN A 539 1.94 -14.51 84.03
C GLN A 539 3.39 -14.89 83.71
N PHE A 540 4.10 -14.12 82.89
CA PHE A 540 5.44 -14.45 82.42
C PHE A 540 6.53 -13.80 83.29
N GLU A 541 7.60 -14.56 83.51
CA GLU A 541 8.83 -14.11 84.15
C GLU A 541 9.89 -13.77 83.10
N LEU A 542 10.72 -12.77 83.39
CA LEU A 542 11.81 -12.36 82.48
C LEU A 542 12.89 -13.44 82.40
N ILE A 543 13.40 -13.68 81.19
CA ILE A 543 14.60 -14.51 80.99
C ILE A 543 15.83 -13.58 81.01
N PRO A 544 16.71 -13.64 82.02
CA PRO A 544 17.82 -12.68 82.17
C PRO A 544 18.80 -12.66 80.97
N GLU A 545 19.03 -13.81 80.34
CA GLU A 545 19.95 -13.98 79.19
C GLU A 545 19.22 -14.26 77.86
N GLY A 546 17.87 -14.23 77.87
CA GLY A 546 17.06 -14.69 76.74
C GLY A 546 17.18 -13.84 75.47
N ILE A 547 17.58 -12.58 75.62
CA ILE A 547 17.67 -11.59 74.53
C ILE A 547 18.58 -12.10 73.39
N GLU A 548 19.66 -12.80 73.69
CA GLU A 548 20.59 -13.35 72.68
C GLU A 548 19.98 -14.51 71.88
N SER A 549 19.02 -15.24 72.47
CA SER A 549 18.29 -16.35 71.83
C SER A 549 16.99 -15.92 71.13
N GLY A 550 16.62 -14.64 71.21
CA GLY A 550 15.40 -14.08 70.62
C GLY A 550 14.12 -14.28 71.44
N TYR A 551 14.22 -14.80 72.67
CA TYR A 551 13.14 -14.98 73.64
C TYR A 551 13.29 -14.02 74.80
N SER A 552 12.18 -13.49 75.34
CA SER A 552 12.26 -12.47 76.40
C SER A 552 11.62 -12.88 77.71
N MET A 553 10.60 -13.72 77.66
CA MET A 553 9.87 -14.12 78.87
C MET A 553 9.45 -15.59 78.78
N TRP A 554 9.24 -16.21 79.93
CA TRP A 554 8.82 -17.61 80.06
C TRP A 554 7.71 -17.77 81.11
N CYS A 555 6.89 -18.82 80.97
CA CYS A 555 5.83 -19.14 81.92
C CYS A 555 5.52 -20.65 81.90
N PRO A 556 5.23 -21.29 83.05
CA PRO A 556 4.64 -22.64 83.06
C PRO A 556 3.34 -22.70 82.26
N LEU A 557 3.17 -23.71 81.41
CA LEU A 557 1.97 -23.84 80.57
C LEU A 557 0.68 -23.94 81.41
N SER A 558 0.75 -24.55 82.60
CA SER A 558 -0.35 -24.68 83.57
C SER A 558 -0.97 -23.33 84.01
N LYS A 559 -0.20 -22.23 83.98
CA LYS A 559 -0.71 -20.89 84.31
C LYS A 559 -1.50 -20.25 83.15
N LEU A 560 -1.45 -20.83 81.95
CA LEU A 560 -1.99 -20.26 80.71
C LEU A 560 -3.21 -21.01 80.17
N ASP A 561 -3.85 -21.88 80.96
CA ASP A 561 -5.01 -22.69 80.53
C ASP A 561 -6.13 -21.84 79.91
N LYS A 562 -6.41 -20.66 80.49
CA LYS A 562 -7.41 -19.71 79.99
C LYS A 562 -7.08 -19.10 78.63
N TYR A 563 -5.81 -19.14 78.23
CA TYR A 563 -5.28 -18.53 77.00
C TYR A 563 -4.81 -19.57 75.98
N SER A 564 -5.23 -20.83 76.10
CA SER A 564 -4.81 -21.93 75.22
C SER A 564 -4.95 -21.62 73.72
N GLY A 565 -6.08 -21.02 73.30
CA GLY A 565 -6.28 -20.59 71.91
C GLY A 565 -5.33 -19.49 71.46
N PHE A 566 -5.02 -18.54 72.34
CA PHE A 566 -4.08 -17.46 72.08
C PHE A 566 -2.63 -17.98 71.98
N VAL A 567 -2.23 -18.86 72.90
CA VAL A 567 -0.91 -19.51 72.91
C VAL A 567 -0.70 -20.37 71.66
N ALA A 568 -1.73 -21.10 71.22
CA ALA A 568 -1.66 -21.91 70.00
C ALA A 568 -1.37 -21.05 68.76
N ILE A 569 -2.00 -19.88 68.65
CA ILE A 569 -1.77 -18.92 67.57
C ILE A 569 -0.37 -18.34 67.64
N LEU A 570 0.11 -17.96 68.83
CA LEU A 570 1.47 -17.48 69.01
C LEU A 570 2.51 -18.52 68.55
N CYS A 571 2.29 -19.80 68.84
CA CYS A 571 3.16 -20.87 68.38
C CYS A 571 3.07 -21.08 66.86
N GLN A 572 1.87 -21.04 66.28
CA GLN A 572 1.65 -21.18 64.84
C GLN A 572 2.36 -20.09 64.02
N PHE A 573 2.37 -18.86 64.53
CA PHE A 573 3.07 -17.72 63.92
C PHE A 573 4.54 -17.59 64.35
N ASN A 574 5.09 -18.58 65.07
CA ASN A 574 6.48 -18.59 65.52
C ASN A 574 6.83 -17.36 66.40
N LEU A 575 5.85 -16.87 67.16
CA LEU A 575 5.95 -15.79 68.15
C LEU A 575 6.12 -16.32 69.58
N GLY A 576 5.75 -17.59 69.80
CA GLY A 576 6.03 -18.34 71.02
C GLY A 576 6.47 -19.77 70.71
N SER A 577 6.96 -20.48 71.72
CA SER A 577 7.36 -21.89 71.62
C SER A 577 7.09 -22.61 72.93
N ILE A 578 6.54 -23.82 72.85
CA ILE A 578 6.34 -24.69 74.00
C ILE A 578 7.55 -25.61 74.08
N LEU A 579 8.26 -25.57 75.21
CA LEU A 579 9.42 -26.40 75.48
C LEU A 579 9.15 -27.32 76.66
N THR A 580 9.73 -28.50 76.61
CA THR A 580 9.77 -29.42 77.75
C THR A 580 10.76 -28.95 78.81
N ARG A 581 10.63 -29.46 80.04
CA ARG A 581 11.56 -29.17 81.13
C ARG A 581 13.04 -29.40 80.75
N GLU A 582 13.34 -30.50 80.03
CA GLU A 582 14.71 -30.82 79.59
C GLU A 582 15.26 -29.81 78.57
N GLU A 583 14.41 -29.28 77.70
CA GLU A 583 14.78 -28.26 76.72
C GLU A 583 14.96 -26.89 77.38
N MET A 584 14.17 -26.59 78.42
CA MET A 584 14.32 -25.38 79.23
C MET A 584 15.62 -25.35 80.03
N TYR A 585 16.07 -26.48 80.60
CA TYR A 585 17.35 -26.56 81.31
C TYR A 585 18.57 -26.21 80.44
N LYS A 586 18.47 -26.35 79.12
CA LYS A 586 19.54 -25.96 78.18
C LYS A 586 19.68 -24.44 78.06
N HIS A 587 18.66 -23.67 78.45
CA HIS A 587 18.73 -22.23 78.60
C HIS A 587 19.25 -21.91 80.01
N ARG A 588 20.51 -21.49 80.12
CA ARG A 588 21.22 -21.25 81.40
C ARG A 588 20.43 -20.28 82.31
N GLY A 589 20.35 -20.60 83.61
CA GLY A 589 19.81 -19.69 84.64
C GLY A 589 18.46 -20.06 85.28
N LEU A 590 17.88 -21.23 84.99
CA LEU A 590 16.56 -21.66 85.50
C LEU A 590 16.68 -22.99 86.27
N GLU A 591 17.22 -22.95 87.48
CA GLU A 591 17.57 -24.17 88.25
C GLU A 591 16.38 -24.75 89.06
N ASN A 592 15.29 -23.99 89.27
CA ASN A 592 14.12 -24.38 90.08
C ASN A 592 12.84 -24.55 89.22
N LEU A 593 12.84 -25.50 88.28
CA LEU A 593 11.69 -25.80 87.42
C LEU A 593 10.91 -27.02 87.94
N THR A 594 9.62 -26.85 88.26
CA THR A 594 8.75 -27.88 88.85
C THR A 594 7.72 -28.49 87.90
N GLU A 595 7.49 -27.90 86.72
CA GLU A 595 6.38 -28.19 85.80
C GLU A 595 6.91 -28.88 84.52
N GLU A 596 6.06 -29.64 83.82
CA GLU A 596 6.50 -30.48 82.68
C GLU A 596 6.71 -29.69 81.37
N GLN A 597 5.93 -28.62 81.15
CA GLN A 597 5.95 -27.82 79.92
C GLN A 597 5.92 -26.32 80.22
N TYR A 598 6.69 -25.58 79.44
CA TYR A 598 6.88 -24.14 79.55
C TYR A 598 6.66 -23.43 78.22
N VAL A 599 6.11 -22.23 78.25
CA VAL A 599 5.93 -21.38 77.08
C VAL A 599 6.97 -20.26 77.11
N LEU A 600 7.76 -20.13 76.04
CA LEU A 600 8.64 -19.00 75.82
C LEU A 600 8.03 -18.08 74.77
N ILE A 601 8.07 -16.78 75.02
CA ILE A 601 7.62 -15.77 74.06
C ILE A 601 8.81 -15.00 73.50
N LYS A 602 8.76 -14.73 72.20
CA LYS A 602 9.81 -13.99 71.50
C LYS A 602 9.78 -12.51 71.83
N THR A 603 10.95 -11.87 71.80
CA THR A 603 11.11 -10.43 72.03
C THR A 603 10.20 -9.60 71.11
N LYS A 604 10.02 -10.04 69.86
CA LYS A 604 9.16 -9.36 68.88
C LYS A 604 7.70 -9.27 69.33
N PHE A 605 7.16 -10.32 69.95
CA PHE A 605 5.80 -10.31 70.47
C PHE A 605 5.68 -9.40 71.69
N VAL A 606 6.67 -9.41 72.58
CA VAL A 606 6.70 -8.52 73.77
C VAL A 606 6.71 -7.05 73.36
N ILE A 607 7.52 -6.68 72.35
CA ILE A 607 7.54 -5.31 71.81
C ILE A 607 6.17 -4.94 71.23
N TRP A 608 5.58 -5.82 70.41
CA TRP A 608 4.26 -5.59 69.83
C TRP A 608 3.18 -5.43 70.92
N ALA A 609 3.16 -6.31 71.92
CA ALA A 609 2.16 -6.28 72.98
C ALA A 609 2.29 -5.02 73.85
N ASN A 610 3.50 -4.58 74.15
CA ASN A 610 3.74 -3.32 74.87
C ASN A 610 3.29 -2.10 74.06
N GLN A 611 3.59 -2.06 72.75
CA GLN A 611 3.09 -1.00 71.87
C GLN A 611 1.56 -1.00 71.80
N LYS A 612 0.94 -2.17 71.65
CA LYS A 612 -0.52 -2.29 71.58
C LYS A 612 -1.20 -1.91 72.90
N MET A 613 -0.63 -2.29 74.04
CA MET A 613 -1.13 -1.85 75.36
C MET A 613 -1.06 -0.34 75.51
N SER A 614 0.03 0.30 75.06
CA SER A 614 0.16 1.76 75.08
C SER A 614 -0.90 2.44 74.21
N ASP A 615 -1.10 1.94 72.98
CA ASP A 615 -2.11 2.49 72.06
C ASP A 615 -3.54 2.32 72.59
N LEU A 616 -3.84 1.15 73.18
CA LEU A 616 -5.14 0.86 73.78
C LEU A 616 -5.39 1.72 75.03
N ALA A 617 -4.37 1.94 75.86
CA ALA A 617 -4.47 2.81 77.03
C ALA A 617 -4.76 4.27 76.65
N LEU A 618 -4.04 4.81 75.65
CA LEU A 618 -4.28 6.16 75.13
C LEU A 618 -5.69 6.32 74.54
N LYS A 619 -6.17 5.31 73.80
CA LYS A 619 -7.54 5.32 73.25
C LYS A 619 -8.60 5.28 74.35
N LEU A 620 -8.36 4.51 75.41
CA LEU A 620 -9.27 4.39 76.54
C LEU A 620 -9.32 5.69 77.35
N GLU A 621 -8.18 6.32 77.62
CA GLU A 621 -8.10 7.64 78.26
C GLU A 621 -8.85 8.70 77.46
N TYR A 622 -8.70 8.70 76.13
CA TYR A 622 -9.45 9.60 75.25
C TYR A 622 -10.97 9.38 75.31
N ILE A 623 -11.43 8.12 75.31
CA ILE A 623 -12.85 7.78 75.43
C ILE A 623 -13.40 8.16 76.82
N GLN A 624 -12.63 7.96 77.88
CA GLN A 624 -13.02 8.35 79.24
C GLN A 624 -13.14 9.87 79.37
N ASN A 625 -12.17 10.63 78.85
CA ASN A 625 -12.22 12.10 78.83
C ASN A 625 -13.43 12.62 78.03
N LEU A 626 -13.80 11.95 76.94
CA LEU A 626 -15.02 12.27 76.18
C LEU A 626 -16.31 12.00 76.98
N HIS A 627 -16.35 10.92 77.74
CA HIS A 627 -17.50 10.59 78.58
C HIS A 627 -17.62 11.51 79.81
N GLU A 628 -16.50 11.96 80.39
CA GLU A 628 -16.47 13.00 81.43
C GLU A 628 -16.97 14.34 80.88
N LEU A 629 -16.54 14.74 79.67
CA LEU A 629 -17.06 15.92 78.98
C LEU A 629 -18.58 15.83 78.70
N GLU A 630 -19.09 14.64 78.32
CA GLU A 630 -20.54 14.43 78.15
C GLU A 630 -21.31 14.48 79.47
N GLN A 631 -20.73 14.00 80.58
CA GLN A 631 -21.35 14.06 81.92
C GLN A 631 -21.36 15.47 82.50
N ASP A 632 -20.30 16.26 82.31
CA ASP A 632 -20.26 17.68 82.71
C ASP A 632 -21.29 18.51 81.94
N TYR A 633 -21.50 18.22 80.65
CA TYR A 633 -22.56 18.82 79.84
C TYR A 633 -23.99 18.44 80.29
N LEU A 634 -24.17 17.27 80.93
CA LEU A 634 -25.46 16.84 81.49
C LEU A 634 -25.71 17.43 82.88
N LEU A 635 -24.67 17.69 83.68
CA LEU A 635 -24.77 18.29 85.01
C LEU A 635 -25.02 19.80 84.97
N GLU A 636 -24.58 20.51 83.93
CA GLU A 636 -24.98 21.92 83.68
C GLU A 636 -26.44 22.06 83.18
N GLY A 637 -27.11 20.95 82.86
CA GLY A 637 -28.48 20.91 82.34
C GLY A 637 -29.61 20.86 83.39
N ASP A 638 -29.31 20.62 84.67
CA ASP A 638 -30.30 20.53 85.76
C ASP A 638 -30.29 21.75 86.72
N SER A 639 -29.72 22.88 86.28
CA SER A 639 -29.92 24.18 86.91
C SER A 639 -30.45 25.22 85.94
N ILE A 640 -31.67 25.01 85.44
CA ILE A 640 -32.63 26.06 85.03
C ILE A 640 -34.03 25.70 85.52
#